data_AF-A0A969X6T4-F1
#
_entry.id   AF-A0A969X6T4-F1
#
_cell.length_a   1.000
_cell.length_b   1.000
_cell.length_c   1.000
_cell.angle_alpha   90.00
_cell.angle_beta   90.00
_cell.angle_gamma   90.00
#
_symmetry.space_group_name_H-M   'P 1'
#
loop_
_entity.id
_entity.type
_entity.pdbx_description
1 polymer ?
#
loop_
_entity_poly.entity_id
_entity_poly.type
_entity_poly.pdbx_seq_one_letter_code
_entity_poly.pdbx_strand_id
1 'polypeptide(L)'
;MLRYRENMVIRERVESFVSLAAAGRHEEAVALFLGPEEELEWFFYFLREGFFRYEQLKSVEFQGVNQAQAELEFAINGQEQTLTMKLQKHHGGWMITGFHRVEYFPAALFLWEKSVAEGYRLRVNNAGGERELLNSEKLDLGSGSVVRIIAIDEQVFFCEELQSKSISKLVSRSANQLEGELEGSFSLKEESPVYHLEGDKFTVGTESDLILGMEELQFHLDKEQEVAAVSITRSYRPELIRVALNRTGFNGLTHSSLELTSSFPLTLAVRKIDFEQRFPAGTVFNLAVEGEKITVSPQGYPAHSFDERISFFPEEGGTVELLSLERGPGPQPFHPLYRGHLEITRWGEELIVINELPLEQYLYSVVPSEMPLRFGLEPLKVQAVAARAFAVASIYRGLYFNKYGAHVDDSTSSQVYNNIKEDPLSTAAVEQTAGLVPFYKGEIVDARFFSTSAGYTANAHEVWTNVDSKDFPGEEVPYLIARSQVPGKGFDLSKEEELKNFLKRKDLDAYDQRSPYFRWQITLSAEELAESIRQNLALRYSAQPDCVLTFDQMRKEFVSREIPRDADPLGELLDLRVVRRGEGGNIMVLDLEGTEGTYRLISEYTIRFTLRPVQYLPGREPVTLHTFDGKTISNYAILPSAFAWFDIYREASGTIEKVTIYGGGNGHGVGMSQYGALGMAERGFTFAEILKHYYPGSELIKLY
;
A
#
# COMPACT_ATOMS: atom_id res chain seq x y z
N MET A 1 19.49 9.65 -67.38
CA MET A 1 18.39 10.61 -67.08
C MET A 1 17.37 10.06 -66.07
N LEU A 2 16.73 8.89 -66.28
CA LEU A 2 15.77 8.35 -65.29
C LEU A 2 16.37 8.13 -63.89
N ARG A 3 17.53 7.47 -63.79
CA ARG A 3 18.21 7.25 -62.49
C ARG A 3 18.60 8.55 -61.76
N TYR A 4 18.92 9.61 -62.51
CA TYR A 4 19.23 10.93 -61.92
C TYR A 4 18.00 11.57 -61.28
N ARG A 5 16.83 11.48 -61.94
CA ARG A 5 15.56 11.95 -61.37
C ARG A 5 15.14 11.13 -60.14
N GLU A 6 15.25 9.81 -60.22
CA GLU A 6 14.93 8.93 -59.08
C GLU A 6 15.86 9.18 -57.88
N ASN A 7 17.14 9.46 -58.11
CA ASN A 7 18.10 9.82 -57.06
C ASN A 7 17.70 11.13 -56.35
N MET A 8 17.29 12.15 -57.08
CA MET A 8 16.78 13.40 -56.48
C MET A 8 15.54 13.17 -55.62
N VAL A 9 14.60 12.33 -56.07
CA VAL A 9 13.38 12.01 -55.30
C VAL A 9 13.71 11.26 -54.02
N ILE A 10 14.67 10.33 -54.06
CA ILE A 10 15.15 9.66 -52.84
C ILE A 10 15.80 10.67 -51.90
N ARG A 11 16.68 11.54 -52.40
CA ARG A 11 17.34 12.56 -51.58
C ARG A 11 16.33 13.47 -50.88
N GLU A 12 15.36 14.01 -51.62
CA GLU A 12 14.29 14.85 -51.05
C GLU A 12 13.48 14.10 -49.99
N ARG A 13 13.17 12.81 -50.23
CA ARG A 13 12.45 11.96 -49.28
C ARG A 13 13.24 11.76 -47.98
N VAL A 14 14.53 11.43 -48.07
CA VAL A 14 15.41 11.21 -46.92
C VAL A 14 15.59 12.49 -46.12
N GLU A 15 15.91 13.60 -46.80
CA GLU A 15 16.10 14.90 -46.15
C GLU A 15 14.81 15.39 -45.49
N SER A 16 13.65 15.17 -46.11
CA SER A 16 12.35 15.48 -45.52
C SER A 16 12.09 14.66 -44.26
N PHE A 17 12.36 13.36 -44.28
CA PHE A 17 12.18 12.49 -43.11
C PHE A 17 13.02 12.97 -41.92
N VAL A 18 14.32 13.18 -42.12
CA VAL A 18 15.22 13.62 -41.04
C VAL A 18 14.86 15.03 -40.56
N SER A 19 14.49 15.93 -41.45
CA SER A 19 14.08 17.29 -41.08
C SER A 19 12.78 17.32 -40.28
N LEU A 20 11.79 16.51 -40.66
CA LEU A 20 10.52 16.40 -39.93
C LEU A 20 10.74 15.80 -38.55
N ALA A 21 11.57 14.75 -38.46
CA ALA A 21 11.95 14.12 -37.20
C ALA A 21 12.66 15.11 -36.26
N ALA A 22 13.67 15.83 -36.76
CA ALA A 22 14.41 16.83 -35.97
C ALA A 22 13.52 18.00 -35.50
N ALA A 23 12.47 18.32 -36.26
CA ALA A 23 11.49 19.35 -35.90
C ALA A 23 10.39 18.85 -34.94
N GLY A 24 10.43 17.59 -34.49
CA GLY A 24 9.41 16.99 -33.63
C GLY A 24 8.07 16.71 -34.33
N ARG A 25 8.03 16.73 -35.67
CA ARG A 25 6.83 16.46 -36.48
C ARG A 25 6.70 14.96 -36.76
N HIS A 26 6.55 14.17 -35.70
CA HIS A 26 6.66 12.70 -35.75
C HIS A 26 5.65 12.06 -36.70
N GLU A 27 4.37 12.45 -36.67
CA GLU A 27 3.33 11.86 -37.54
C GLU A 27 3.67 12.00 -39.03
N GLU A 28 4.23 13.15 -39.42
CA GLU A 28 4.60 13.42 -40.80
C GLU A 28 5.88 12.69 -41.23
N ALA A 29 6.82 12.50 -40.29
CA ALA A 29 8.00 11.67 -40.54
C ALA A 29 7.62 10.18 -40.66
N VAL A 30 6.77 9.69 -39.77
CA VAL A 30 6.23 8.31 -39.78
C VAL A 30 5.47 8.04 -41.08
N ALA A 31 4.74 9.02 -41.63
CA ALA A 31 4.07 8.89 -42.92
C ALA A 31 5.02 8.62 -44.10
N LEU A 32 6.34 8.77 -43.92
CA LEU A 32 7.38 8.44 -44.91
C LEU A 32 8.06 7.09 -44.65
N PHE A 33 7.69 6.40 -43.57
CA PHE A 33 8.24 5.13 -43.08
C PHE A 33 7.18 4.02 -43.18
N LEU A 34 7.60 2.82 -43.58
CA LEU A 34 6.76 1.63 -43.72
C LEU A 34 7.17 0.49 -42.77
N GLY A 35 8.18 0.69 -41.93
CA GLY A 35 8.57 -0.26 -40.89
C GLY A 35 7.76 -0.07 -39.60
N PRO A 36 8.01 -0.88 -38.55
CA PRO A 36 7.39 -0.72 -37.24
C PRO A 36 7.74 0.64 -36.63
N GLU A 37 6.73 1.42 -36.22
CA GLU A 37 6.93 2.78 -35.68
C GLU A 37 7.81 2.79 -34.42
N GLU A 38 7.74 1.72 -33.62
CA GLU A 38 8.54 1.50 -32.40
C GLU A 38 10.07 1.55 -32.66
N GLU A 39 10.52 1.24 -33.89
CA GLU A 39 11.94 1.31 -34.24
C GLU A 39 12.49 2.74 -34.32
N LEU A 40 11.59 3.75 -34.42
CA LEU A 40 11.96 5.15 -34.61
C LEU A 40 11.84 6.01 -33.35
N GLU A 41 11.27 5.48 -32.28
CA GLU A 41 10.95 6.23 -31.06
C GLU A 41 12.19 6.94 -30.48
N TRP A 42 13.23 6.17 -30.15
CA TRP A 42 14.47 6.72 -29.58
C TRP A 42 15.27 7.52 -30.61
N PHE A 43 15.21 7.14 -31.88
CA PHE A 43 15.86 7.90 -32.94
C PHE A 43 15.30 9.33 -33.00
N PHE A 44 13.98 9.49 -33.00
CA PHE A 44 13.33 10.81 -33.01
C PHE A 44 13.64 11.60 -31.73
N TYR A 45 13.55 10.96 -30.57
CA TYR A 45 13.89 11.58 -29.29
C TYR A 45 15.32 12.15 -29.33
N PHE A 46 16.31 11.32 -29.65
CA PHE A 46 17.70 11.75 -29.60
C PHE A 46 18.10 12.73 -30.72
N LEU A 47 17.43 12.66 -31.88
CA LEU A 47 17.62 13.66 -32.93
C LEU A 47 17.12 15.04 -32.48
N ARG A 48 16.01 15.09 -31.73
CA ARG A 48 15.46 16.33 -31.17
C ARG A 48 16.33 16.88 -30.03
N GLU A 49 16.79 16.02 -29.14
CA GLU A 49 17.65 16.39 -28.02
C GLU A 49 19.11 16.67 -28.45
N GLY A 50 19.43 16.54 -29.75
CA GLY A 50 20.72 16.90 -30.32
C GLY A 50 21.83 15.88 -30.08
N PHE A 51 21.50 14.69 -29.57
CA PHE A 51 22.43 13.56 -29.45
C PHE A 51 22.86 13.02 -30.81
N PHE A 52 21.91 12.97 -31.76
CA PHE A 52 22.18 12.73 -33.17
C PHE A 52 22.09 14.08 -33.88
N ARG A 53 23.17 14.51 -34.50
CA ARG A 53 23.13 15.68 -35.39
C ARG A 53 23.32 15.21 -36.81
N TYR A 54 22.27 15.33 -37.62
CA TYR A 54 22.36 15.03 -39.04
C TYR A 54 23.26 16.06 -39.73
N GLU A 55 24.31 15.58 -40.40
CA GLU A 55 25.25 16.41 -41.15
C GLU A 55 24.83 16.50 -42.61
N GLN A 56 24.69 15.35 -43.28
CA GLN A 56 24.35 15.30 -44.69
C GLN A 56 23.95 13.90 -45.18
N LEU A 57 23.32 13.86 -46.36
CA LEU A 57 23.15 12.64 -47.15
C LEU A 57 24.42 12.42 -47.98
N LYS A 58 25.20 11.40 -47.63
CA LYS A 58 26.49 11.08 -48.23
C LYS A 58 26.35 10.43 -49.61
N SER A 59 25.51 9.41 -49.72
CA SER A 59 25.33 8.68 -50.97
C SER A 59 23.96 8.01 -51.08
N VAL A 60 23.56 7.66 -52.30
CA VAL A 60 22.37 6.83 -52.58
C VAL A 60 22.76 5.78 -53.60
N GLU A 61 22.66 4.51 -53.21
CA GLU A 61 22.96 3.35 -54.01
C GLU A 61 21.69 2.60 -54.39
N PHE A 62 21.51 2.30 -55.68
CA PHE A 62 20.37 1.52 -56.15
C PHE A 62 20.71 0.03 -56.12
N GLN A 63 20.00 -0.75 -55.29
CA GLN A 63 20.13 -2.21 -55.22
C GLN A 63 19.23 -2.94 -56.24
N GLY A 64 18.33 -2.20 -56.90
CA GLY A 64 17.48 -2.72 -57.96
C GLY A 64 16.62 -1.62 -58.57
N VAL A 65 15.59 -2.02 -59.33
CA VAL A 65 14.64 -1.06 -59.95
C VAL A 65 13.71 -0.44 -58.90
N ASN A 66 13.43 -1.17 -57.81
CA ASN A 66 12.49 -0.78 -56.76
C ASN A 66 13.11 -0.74 -55.35
N GLN A 67 14.44 -0.85 -55.24
CA GLN A 67 15.16 -0.87 -53.97
C GLN A 67 16.39 0.03 -54.03
N ALA A 68 16.61 0.79 -52.97
CA ALA A 68 17.74 1.68 -52.82
C ALA A 68 18.18 1.74 -51.35
N GLN A 69 19.43 2.16 -51.16
CA GLN A 69 20.07 2.35 -49.88
C GLN A 69 20.63 3.78 -49.85
N ALA A 70 20.35 4.52 -48.78
CA ALA A 70 20.87 5.86 -48.56
C ALA A 70 21.86 5.83 -47.40
N GLU A 71 23.03 6.42 -47.57
CA GLU A 71 24.01 6.61 -46.50
C GLU A 71 23.90 8.04 -45.97
N LEU A 72 23.57 8.15 -44.69
CA LEU A 72 23.41 9.40 -43.97
C LEU A 72 24.58 9.55 -42.99
N GLU A 73 25.11 10.75 -42.91
CA GLU A 73 26.16 11.10 -41.97
C GLU A 73 25.54 11.82 -40.77
N PHE A 74 25.83 11.29 -39.58
CA PHE A 74 25.43 11.86 -38.30
C PHE A 74 26.66 12.11 -37.46
N ALA A 75 26.73 13.25 -36.78
CA ALA A 75 27.58 13.40 -35.62
C ALA A 75 26.84 12.85 -34.39
N ILE A 76 27.37 11.77 -33.82
CA ILE A 76 26.85 11.12 -32.62
C ILE A 76 27.90 11.29 -31.53
N ASN A 77 27.57 12.05 -30.49
CA ASN A 77 28.51 12.42 -29.42
C ASN A 77 29.84 13.03 -29.94
N GLY A 78 29.75 13.82 -31.02
CA GLY A 78 30.90 14.48 -31.65
C GLY A 78 31.76 13.61 -32.58
N GLN A 79 31.40 12.33 -32.78
CA GLN A 79 32.03 11.46 -33.79
C GLN A 79 31.14 11.32 -35.01
N GLU A 80 31.72 11.42 -36.20
CA GLU A 80 31.01 11.19 -37.46
C GLU A 80 30.76 9.70 -37.66
N GLN A 81 29.50 9.36 -37.89
CA GLN A 81 29.03 8.00 -38.09
C GLN A 81 28.16 7.97 -39.35
N THR A 82 28.36 6.94 -40.17
CA THR A 82 27.54 6.71 -41.36
C THR A 82 26.46 5.69 -41.01
N LEU A 83 25.21 6.13 -40.99
CA LEU A 83 24.03 5.29 -40.84
C LEU A 83 23.36 5.08 -42.19
N THR A 84 22.81 3.90 -42.38
CA THR A 84 22.17 3.46 -43.59
C THR A 84 20.66 3.44 -43.44
N MET A 85 19.96 3.95 -44.45
CA MET A 85 18.52 3.85 -44.57
C MET A 85 18.12 3.05 -45.82
N LYS A 86 17.20 2.09 -45.65
CA LYS A 86 16.68 1.23 -46.74
C LYS A 86 15.40 1.83 -47.30
N LEU A 87 15.31 1.93 -48.62
CA LEU A 87 14.14 2.45 -49.31
C LEU A 87 13.59 1.45 -50.32
N GLN A 88 12.26 1.40 -50.41
CA GLN A 88 11.54 0.62 -51.40
C GLN A 88 10.53 1.48 -52.13
N LYS A 89 10.35 1.18 -53.42
CA LYS A 89 9.33 1.84 -54.24
C LYS A 89 7.96 1.24 -53.95
N HIS A 90 7.01 2.06 -53.50
CA HIS A 90 5.65 1.69 -53.12
C HIS A 90 4.64 2.70 -53.72
N HIS A 91 3.61 2.22 -54.42
CA HIS A 91 2.57 3.04 -55.08
C HIS A 91 3.10 4.22 -55.93
N GLY A 92 4.27 4.08 -56.55
CA GLY A 92 4.88 5.11 -57.40
C GLY A 92 5.80 6.11 -56.68
N GLY A 93 5.95 6.02 -55.35
CA GLY A 93 6.88 6.82 -54.55
C GLY A 93 7.94 5.96 -53.85
N TRP A 94 9.03 6.58 -53.41
CA TRP A 94 10.01 5.94 -52.52
C TRP A 94 9.60 6.11 -51.07
N MET A 95 9.59 5.00 -50.34
CA MET A 95 9.26 4.92 -48.93
C MET A 95 10.44 4.33 -48.16
N ILE A 96 10.66 4.80 -46.94
CA ILE A 96 11.66 4.23 -46.06
C ILE A 96 11.07 2.93 -45.49
N THR A 97 11.85 1.86 -45.52
CA THR A 97 11.39 0.51 -45.14
C THR A 97 12.22 -0.12 -44.04
N GLY A 98 13.33 0.52 -43.67
CA GLY A 98 14.16 0.10 -42.57
C GLY A 98 15.19 1.17 -42.28
N PHE A 99 15.39 1.42 -41.00
CA PHE A 99 16.44 2.28 -40.48
C PHE A 99 17.09 1.56 -39.31
N HIS A 100 18.26 2.02 -38.88
CA HIS A 100 18.96 1.43 -37.76
C HIS A 100 18.08 1.50 -36.49
N ARG A 101 18.02 0.40 -35.75
CA ARG A 101 17.27 0.35 -34.49
C ARG A 101 18.09 1.03 -33.41
N VAL A 102 17.53 2.07 -32.81
CA VAL A 102 18.14 2.77 -31.68
C VAL A 102 17.53 2.25 -30.39
N GLU A 103 18.36 1.79 -29.47
CA GLU A 103 17.96 1.36 -28.13
C GLU A 103 18.58 2.28 -27.09
N TYR A 104 17.75 2.71 -26.14
CA TYR A 104 18.19 3.51 -25.00
C TYR A 104 17.96 2.75 -23.70
N PHE A 105 19.01 2.71 -22.90
CA PHE A 105 18.97 2.19 -21.54
C PHE A 105 19.30 3.35 -20.59
N PRO A 106 18.29 4.01 -19.97
CA PRO A 106 18.53 5.13 -19.07
C PRO A 106 19.35 4.72 -17.84
N ALA A 107 19.12 3.49 -17.35
CA ALA A 107 19.90 2.86 -16.30
C ALA A 107 19.88 1.34 -16.49
N ALA A 108 21.02 0.76 -16.90
CA ALA A 108 21.22 -0.67 -17.02
C ALA A 108 22.35 -1.13 -16.09
N LEU A 109 22.14 -2.27 -15.44
CA LEU A 109 23.15 -2.92 -14.63
C LEU A 109 24.17 -3.62 -15.54
N PHE A 110 25.42 -3.23 -15.44
CA PHE A 110 26.53 -3.89 -16.13
C PHE A 110 26.91 -5.19 -15.41
N LEU A 111 26.89 -6.31 -16.14
CA LEU A 111 27.19 -7.63 -15.57
C LEU A 111 28.62 -8.06 -15.89
N TRP A 112 29.02 -8.02 -17.15
CA TRP A 112 30.38 -8.35 -17.57
C TRP A 112 30.65 -7.90 -18.99
N GLU A 113 31.94 -7.91 -19.35
CA GLU A 113 32.41 -7.79 -20.73
C GLU A 113 33.35 -8.95 -21.10
N LYS A 114 33.41 -9.29 -22.39
CA LYS A 114 34.29 -10.33 -22.93
C LYS A 114 34.82 -9.94 -24.30
N SER A 115 36.12 -10.08 -24.51
CA SER A 115 36.74 -9.86 -25.84
C SER A 115 36.25 -10.89 -26.86
N VAL A 116 35.91 -10.39 -28.05
CA VAL A 116 35.45 -11.15 -29.22
C VAL A 116 36.19 -10.63 -30.48
N ALA A 117 36.02 -11.30 -31.62
CA ALA A 117 36.74 -10.94 -32.86
C ALA A 117 36.48 -9.49 -33.32
N GLU A 118 35.30 -8.95 -33.02
CA GLU A 118 34.80 -7.65 -33.47
C GLU A 118 34.93 -6.56 -32.38
N GLY A 119 35.62 -6.85 -31.27
CA GLY A 119 35.78 -5.92 -30.14
C GLY A 119 35.45 -6.59 -28.81
N TYR A 120 34.44 -6.08 -28.12
CA TYR A 120 33.98 -6.56 -26.82
C TYR A 120 32.48 -6.81 -26.83
N ARG A 121 32.06 -7.90 -26.22
CA ARG A 121 30.65 -8.17 -25.94
C ARG A 121 30.34 -7.81 -24.50
N LEU A 122 29.36 -6.94 -24.30
CA LEU A 122 28.87 -6.51 -23.00
C LEU A 122 27.57 -7.25 -22.69
N ARG A 123 27.39 -7.70 -21.46
CA ARG A 123 26.09 -8.16 -20.97
C ARG A 123 25.59 -7.18 -19.91
N VAL A 124 24.38 -6.69 -20.14
CA VAL A 124 23.71 -5.74 -19.25
C VAL A 124 22.31 -6.24 -18.91
N ASN A 125 21.76 -5.77 -17.80
CA ASN A 125 20.40 -6.10 -17.37
C ASN A 125 19.62 -4.81 -17.11
N ASN A 126 18.38 -4.74 -17.56
CA ASN A 126 17.45 -3.65 -17.25
C ASN A 126 16.07 -4.21 -16.87
N ALA A 127 15.09 -3.34 -16.64
CA ALA A 127 13.71 -3.75 -16.36
C ALA A 127 13.12 -4.68 -17.46
N GLY A 128 13.56 -4.52 -18.71
CA GLY A 128 13.18 -5.35 -19.86
C GLY A 128 13.99 -6.65 -20.02
N GLY A 129 14.80 -7.01 -19.03
CA GLY A 129 15.63 -8.21 -18.97
C GLY A 129 17.04 -8.01 -19.52
N GLU A 130 17.78 -9.12 -19.61
CA GLU A 130 19.17 -9.07 -20.04
C GLU A 130 19.32 -8.78 -21.53
N ARG A 131 20.39 -8.08 -21.89
CA ARG A 131 20.80 -7.77 -23.27
C ARG A 131 22.29 -8.02 -23.44
N GLU A 132 22.66 -8.54 -24.62
CA GLU A 132 24.05 -8.57 -25.07
C GLU A 132 24.23 -7.47 -26.12
N LEU A 133 25.25 -6.63 -25.94
CA LEU A 133 25.60 -5.54 -26.83
C LEU A 133 27.07 -5.67 -27.26
N LEU A 134 27.43 -5.06 -28.39
CA LEU A 134 28.80 -5.01 -28.89
C LEU A 134 29.40 -3.63 -28.61
N ASN A 135 30.66 -3.59 -28.19
CA ASN A 135 31.41 -2.36 -28.01
C ASN A 135 32.76 -2.46 -28.72
N SER A 136 33.18 -1.39 -29.36
CA SER A 136 34.44 -1.35 -30.11
C SER A 136 35.66 -1.40 -29.19
N GLU A 137 35.54 -0.82 -28.00
CA GLU A 137 36.61 -0.67 -27.02
C GLU A 137 36.29 -1.38 -25.71
N LYS A 138 37.32 -1.60 -24.90
CA LYS A 138 37.17 -2.15 -23.56
C LYS A 138 36.57 -1.09 -22.65
N LEU A 139 35.58 -1.41 -21.84
CA LEU A 139 35.05 -0.50 -20.83
C LEU A 139 35.79 -0.72 -19.50
N ASP A 140 36.16 0.36 -18.80
CA ASP A 140 36.74 0.29 -17.46
C ASP A 140 35.62 0.29 -16.40
N LEU A 141 34.73 -0.70 -16.48
CA LEU A 141 33.55 -0.83 -15.61
C LEU A 141 33.64 -2.07 -14.74
N GLY A 142 33.21 -1.94 -13.49
CA GLY A 142 33.05 -3.06 -12.57
C GLY A 142 31.71 -3.78 -12.79
N SER A 143 31.69 -5.09 -12.59
CA SER A 143 30.41 -5.81 -12.47
C SER A 143 29.58 -5.20 -11.35
N GLY A 144 28.31 -4.89 -11.62
CA GLY A 144 27.42 -4.20 -10.69
C GLY A 144 27.33 -2.69 -10.88
N SER A 145 28.19 -2.09 -11.73
CA SER A 145 28.05 -0.67 -12.13
C SER A 145 26.72 -0.45 -12.84
N VAL A 146 26.06 0.67 -12.58
CA VAL A 146 24.86 1.06 -13.32
C VAL A 146 25.23 2.11 -14.34
N VAL A 147 24.87 1.86 -15.60
CA VAL A 147 25.31 2.64 -16.75
C VAL A 147 24.13 3.10 -17.59
N ARG A 148 24.27 4.28 -18.20
CA ARG A 148 23.39 4.74 -19.26
C ARG A 148 23.97 4.35 -20.61
N ILE A 149 23.19 3.67 -21.45
CA ILE A 149 23.65 3.16 -22.76
C ILE A 149 22.75 3.68 -23.89
N ILE A 150 23.38 4.07 -24.99
CA ILE A 150 22.72 4.21 -26.31
C ILE A 150 23.38 3.23 -27.26
N ALA A 151 22.58 2.34 -27.83
CA ALA A 151 23.02 1.36 -28.82
C ALA A 151 22.29 1.55 -30.15
N ILE A 152 22.97 1.26 -31.25
CA ILE A 152 22.41 1.26 -32.60
C ILE A 152 22.74 -0.09 -33.22
N ASP A 153 21.72 -0.86 -33.59
CA ASP A 153 21.86 -2.25 -34.06
C ASP A 153 22.81 -3.09 -33.17
N GLU A 154 22.53 -3.12 -31.87
CA GLU A 154 23.32 -3.82 -30.83
C GLU A 154 24.72 -3.25 -30.55
N GLN A 155 25.24 -2.36 -31.39
CA GLN A 155 26.52 -1.69 -31.17
C GLN A 155 26.34 -0.51 -30.22
N VAL A 156 27.14 -0.45 -29.16
CA VAL A 156 27.18 0.65 -28.20
C VAL A 156 27.87 1.86 -28.82
N PHE A 157 27.21 3.01 -28.76
CA PHE A 157 27.73 4.31 -29.19
C PHE A 157 28.00 5.24 -28.02
N PHE A 158 27.23 5.07 -26.94
CA PHE A 158 27.40 5.83 -25.72
C PHE A 158 27.25 4.90 -24.52
N CYS A 159 28.19 4.98 -23.59
CA CYS A 159 28.12 4.32 -22.30
C CYS A 159 28.74 5.24 -21.26
N GLU A 160 27.99 5.55 -20.20
CA GLU A 160 28.44 6.37 -19.08
C GLU A 160 27.97 5.72 -17.78
N GLU A 161 28.88 5.55 -16.83
CA GLU A 161 28.53 5.12 -15.48
C GLU A 161 27.78 6.24 -14.76
N LEU A 162 26.63 5.89 -14.17
CA LEU A 162 25.85 6.82 -13.38
C LEU A 162 26.54 7.10 -12.05
N GLN A 163 26.34 8.31 -11.53
CA GLN A 163 26.89 8.67 -10.24
C GLN A 163 26.17 7.89 -9.14
N SER A 164 26.88 7.00 -8.45
CA SER A 164 26.34 6.32 -7.27
C SER A 164 26.49 7.18 -6.02
N LYS A 165 25.41 7.28 -5.24
CA LYS A 165 25.38 7.90 -3.93
C LYS A 165 24.88 6.88 -2.90
N SER A 166 25.69 6.61 -1.89
CA SER A 166 25.29 5.79 -0.76
C SER A 166 24.28 6.55 0.11
N ILE A 167 23.24 5.86 0.53
CA ILE A 167 22.16 6.41 1.36
C ILE A 167 22.26 5.79 2.74
N SER A 168 22.30 6.63 3.77
CA SER A 168 22.47 6.18 5.15
C SER A 168 21.31 5.29 5.58
N LYS A 169 20.09 5.74 5.33
CA LYS A 169 18.84 5.05 5.69
C LYS A 169 17.67 5.65 4.91
N LEU A 170 16.85 4.81 4.28
CA LEU A 170 15.62 5.26 3.61
C LEU A 170 14.54 5.59 4.65
N VAL A 171 14.12 6.85 4.77
CA VAL A 171 13.17 7.28 5.82
C VAL A 171 11.79 7.67 5.29
N SER A 172 11.67 7.94 3.99
CA SER A 172 10.40 8.21 3.32
C SER A 172 10.45 7.80 1.85
N ARG A 173 9.28 7.44 1.31
CA ARG A 173 9.10 7.12 -0.11
C ARG A 173 7.70 7.49 -0.59
N SER A 174 7.63 8.15 -1.73
CA SER A 174 6.43 8.35 -2.54
C SER A 174 6.61 7.78 -3.95
N ALA A 175 5.63 7.99 -4.83
CA ALA A 175 5.72 7.57 -6.23
C ALA A 175 6.82 8.31 -7.03
N ASN A 176 7.26 9.48 -6.56
CA ASN A 176 8.17 10.36 -7.30
C ASN A 176 9.33 10.89 -6.46
N GLN A 177 9.49 10.40 -5.22
CA GLN A 177 10.48 10.91 -4.30
C GLN A 177 10.96 9.83 -3.33
N LEU A 178 12.26 9.83 -3.06
CA LEU A 178 12.90 9.04 -2.01
C LEU A 178 13.61 9.99 -1.05
N GLU A 179 13.63 9.67 0.25
CA GLU A 179 14.31 10.47 1.28
C GLU A 179 15.31 9.61 2.03
N GLY A 180 16.60 10.00 1.98
CA GLY A 180 17.66 9.49 2.84
C GLY A 180 17.74 10.30 4.14
N GLU A 181 18.01 9.66 5.28
CA GLU A 181 18.05 10.31 6.59
C GLU A 181 19.10 11.42 6.67
N LEU A 182 20.30 11.19 6.13
CA LEU A 182 21.38 12.19 6.10
C LEU A 182 21.46 12.94 4.78
N GLU A 183 20.96 12.33 3.70
CA GLU A 183 21.12 12.87 2.36
C GLU A 183 19.96 13.77 1.93
N GLY A 184 18.81 13.67 2.60
CA GLY A 184 17.60 14.40 2.27
C GLY A 184 16.84 13.80 1.09
N SER A 185 16.05 14.65 0.44
CA SER A 185 15.12 14.24 -0.60
C SER A 185 15.73 14.20 -2.00
N PHE A 186 15.34 13.20 -2.78
CA PHE A 186 15.68 13.04 -4.19
C PHE A 186 14.42 12.77 -5.01
N SER A 187 14.33 13.39 -6.18
CA SER A 187 13.33 13.02 -7.19
C SER A 187 13.61 11.61 -7.72
N LEU A 188 12.57 10.82 -7.91
CA LEU A 188 12.62 9.48 -8.50
C LEU A 188 12.06 9.54 -9.92
N LYS A 189 12.83 9.12 -10.92
CA LYS A 189 12.33 8.97 -12.29
C LYS A 189 11.32 7.84 -12.36
N GLU A 190 10.31 8.01 -13.22
CA GLU A 190 9.36 6.95 -13.53
C GLU A 190 10.11 5.72 -14.09
N GLU A 191 9.66 4.53 -13.69
CA GLU A 191 10.24 3.25 -14.13
C GLU A 191 11.71 3.01 -13.75
N SER A 192 12.23 3.74 -12.76
CA SER A 192 13.58 3.53 -12.23
C SER A 192 13.77 2.10 -11.71
N PRO A 193 14.64 1.27 -12.32
CA PRO A 193 14.80 -0.11 -11.91
C PRO A 193 15.44 -0.22 -10.53
N VAL A 194 15.01 -1.26 -9.81
CA VAL A 194 15.63 -1.69 -8.55
C VAL A 194 16.47 -2.93 -8.83
N TYR A 195 17.73 -2.93 -8.39
CA TYR A 195 18.65 -4.05 -8.56
C TYR A 195 19.04 -4.62 -7.20
N HIS A 196 18.94 -5.93 -7.03
CA HIS A 196 19.51 -6.63 -5.88
C HIS A 196 20.91 -7.11 -6.24
N LEU A 197 21.91 -6.67 -5.46
CA LEU A 197 23.32 -6.99 -5.64
C LEU A 197 23.78 -7.83 -4.43
N GLU A 198 23.78 -9.16 -4.54
CA GLU A 198 24.23 -10.05 -3.47
C GLU A 198 25.44 -10.88 -3.92
N GLY A 199 26.63 -10.39 -3.60
CA GLY A 199 27.89 -10.95 -4.13
C GLY A 199 27.91 -10.84 -5.66
N ASP A 200 28.07 -11.97 -6.36
CA ASP A 200 28.07 -12.04 -7.83
C ASP A 200 26.65 -12.28 -8.41
N LYS A 201 25.60 -12.25 -7.59
CA LYS A 201 24.22 -12.43 -8.03
C LYS A 201 23.53 -11.10 -8.22
N PHE A 202 22.90 -10.97 -9.39
CA PHE A 202 22.20 -9.78 -9.82
C PHE A 202 20.78 -10.13 -10.22
N THR A 203 19.79 -9.59 -9.52
CA THR A 203 18.38 -9.77 -9.87
C THR A 203 17.67 -8.43 -9.98
N VAL A 204 16.72 -8.34 -10.89
CA VAL A 204 15.84 -7.18 -11.03
C VAL A 204 14.74 -7.32 -9.98
N GLY A 205 14.63 -6.31 -9.14
CA GLY A 205 13.58 -6.14 -8.16
C GLY A 205 12.48 -5.22 -8.68
N THR A 206 11.62 -4.83 -7.76
CA THR A 206 10.57 -3.84 -7.98
C THR A 206 10.69 -2.72 -6.98
N GLU A 207 9.98 -1.63 -7.19
CA GLU A 207 9.99 -0.57 -6.20
C GLU A 207 9.45 -1.03 -4.84
N SER A 208 8.56 -2.03 -4.75
CA SER A 208 8.11 -2.57 -3.45
C SER A 208 9.24 -3.17 -2.61
N ASP A 209 10.38 -3.47 -3.22
CA ASP A 209 11.57 -3.95 -2.51
C ASP A 209 12.30 -2.81 -1.77
N LEU A 210 11.97 -1.54 -2.03
CA LEU A 210 12.51 -0.39 -1.30
C LEU A 210 11.76 -0.20 0.01
N ILE A 211 12.30 -0.79 1.08
CA ILE A 211 11.70 -0.82 2.42
C ILE A 211 12.25 0.33 3.27
N LEU A 212 11.38 1.01 4.01
CA LEU A 212 11.82 2.05 4.93
C LEU A 212 12.69 1.47 6.05
N GLY A 213 13.70 2.23 6.47
CA GLY A 213 14.73 1.78 7.39
C GLY A 213 15.82 0.94 6.74
N MET A 214 15.76 0.63 5.44
CA MET A 214 16.89 0.05 4.73
C MET A 214 18.10 0.99 4.79
N GLU A 215 19.22 0.44 5.23
CA GLU A 215 20.53 1.07 5.21
C GLU A 215 21.35 0.51 4.03
N GLU A 216 22.48 1.15 3.71
CA GLU A 216 23.44 0.67 2.70
C GLU A 216 22.87 0.60 1.26
N LEU A 217 21.84 1.39 0.95
CA LEU A 217 21.31 1.54 -0.41
C LEU A 217 22.26 2.39 -1.27
N GLN A 218 22.29 2.14 -2.58
CA GLN A 218 22.95 3.02 -3.55
C GLN A 218 21.91 3.63 -4.49
N PHE A 219 21.82 4.95 -4.52
CA PHE A 219 21.04 5.68 -5.52
C PHE A 219 21.95 6.02 -6.69
N HIS A 220 21.52 5.69 -7.90
CA HIS A 220 22.24 6.00 -9.13
C HIS A 220 21.59 7.22 -9.77
N LEU A 221 22.33 8.32 -9.77
CA LEU A 221 21.86 9.63 -10.18
C LEU A 221 22.22 9.90 -11.64
N ASP A 222 21.30 10.51 -12.35
CA ASP A 222 21.55 11.04 -13.69
C ASP A 222 22.15 12.46 -13.66
N LYS A 223 22.20 13.08 -14.86
CA LYS A 223 22.74 14.43 -15.06
C LYS A 223 21.87 15.52 -14.41
N GLU A 224 20.59 15.25 -14.21
CA GLU A 224 19.64 16.14 -13.53
C GLU A 224 19.64 15.94 -12.01
N GLN A 225 20.48 15.02 -11.49
CA GLN A 225 20.54 14.60 -10.08
C GLN A 225 19.25 13.90 -9.59
N GLU A 226 18.50 13.30 -10.51
CA GLU A 226 17.35 12.46 -10.20
C GLU A 226 17.77 10.99 -10.09
N VAL A 227 17.06 10.22 -9.26
CA VAL A 227 17.31 8.79 -9.08
C VAL A 227 16.81 8.05 -10.31
N ALA A 228 17.74 7.56 -11.11
CA ALA A 228 17.50 6.77 -12.31
C ALA A 228 17.52 5.26 -12.06
N ALA A 229 18.13 4.80 -10.96
CA ALA A 229 18.03 3.43 -10.46
C ALA A 229 18.42 3.35 -8.98
N VAL A 230 18.02 2.26 -8.33
CA VAL A 230 18.42 1.96 -6.95
C VAL A 230 19.05 0.57 -6.87
N SER A 231 20.16 0.44 -6.16
CA SER A 231 20.74 -0.87 -5.84
C SER A 231 20.61 -1.19 -4.35
N ILE A 232 20.05 -2.35 -4.07
CA ILE A 232 19.97 -2.97 -2.75
C ILE A 232 21.14 -3.94 -2.63
N THR A 233 22.05 -3.67 -1.71
CA THR A 233 23.29 -4.46 -1.51
C THR A 233 23.17 -5.50 -0.40
N ARG A 234 22.10 -5.42 0.40
CA ARG A 234 21.87 -6.26 1.56
C ARG A 234 20.38 -6.49 1.76
N SER A 235 19.99 -7.73 2.02
CA SER A 235 18.61 -8.05 2.38
C SER A 235 18.22 -7.36 3.68
N TYR A 236 17.05 -6.75 3.69
CA TYR A 236 16.50 -6.09 4.87
C TYR A 236 15.99 -7.11 5.89
N ARG A 237 16.21 -6.81 7.17
CA ARG A 237 15.62 -7.56 8.29
C ARG A 237 14.71 -6.62 9.10
N PRO A 238 13.46 -7.02 9.40
CA PRO A 238 12.48 -6.17 10.06
C PRO A 238 12.72 -6.14 11.57
N GLU A 239 13.86 -5.61 11.99
CA GLU A 239 14.23 -5.48 13.40
C GLU A 239 13.63 -4.23 14.03
N LEU A 240 13.36 -3.20 13.21
CA LEU A 240 12.74 -1.94 13.59
C LEU A 240 11.38 -1.78 12.93
N ILE A 241 10.51 -1.03 13.57
CA ILE A 241 9.25 -0.57 13.00
C ILE A 241 9.09 0.93 13.21
N ARG A 242 8.45 1.59 12.24
CA ARG A 242 8.19 3.03 12.20
C ARG A 242 6.68 3.21 12.21
N VAL A 243 6.15 3.86 13.24
CA VAL A 243 4.71 3.98 13.48
C VAL A 243 4.31 5.45 13.41
N ALA A 244 3.40 5.81 12.50
CA ALA A 244 2.82 7.15 12.45
C ALA A 244 1.77 7.29 13.55
N LEU A 245 1.91 8.33 14.38
CA LEU A 245 1.05 8.55 15.53
C LEU A 245 -0.13 9.45 15.18
N ASN A 246 -1.35 8.98 15.42
CA ASN A 246 -2.55 9.77 15.24
C ASN A 246 -2.75 10.77 16.40
N ARG A 247 -3.62 11.76 16.18
CA ARG A 247 -4.18 12.61 17.23
C ARG A 247 -5.02 11.80 18.23
N THR A 248 -5.35 12.41 19.37
CA THR A 248 -6.31 11.86 20.34
C THR A 248 -7.59 11.36 19.66
N GLY A 249 -7.95 10.12 19.94
CA GLY A 249 -9.13 9.47 19.33
C GLY A 249 -8.91 8.89 17.93
N PHE A 250 -7.66 8.75 17.47
CA PHE A 250 -7.31 8.11 16.19
C PHE A 250 -7.93 8.79 14.95
N ASN A 251 -8.01 10.12 14.95
CA ASN A 251 -8.79 10.89 13.96
C ASN A 251 -7.93 11.71 12.97
N GLY A 252 -6.69 11.32 12.74
CA GLY A 252 -5.79 11.98 11.79
C GLY A 252 -4.32 11.92 12.20
N LEU A 253 -3.44 11.86 11.21
CA LEU A 253 -1.99 11.72 11.38
C LEU A 253 -1.23 13.04 11.58
N THR A 254 -1.85 14.18 11.23
CA THR A 254 -1.22 15.49 11.30
C THR A 254 -1.55 16.21 12.62
N HIS A 255 -0.55 16.92 13.15
CA HIS A 255 -0.63 17.62 14.43
C HIS A 255 -0.29 19.10 14.24
N SER A 256 -1.18 20.01 14.64
CA SER A 256 -0.90 21.45 14.59
C SER A 256 0.22 21.88 15.52
N SER A 257 0.34 21.20 16.66
CA SER A 257 1.38 21.42 17.66
C SER A 257 1.57 20.14 18.49
N LEU A 258 2.73 20.02 19.13
CA LEU A 258 3.05 18.92 20.03
C LEU A 258 3.64 19.44 21.33
N GLU A 259 3.31 18.76 22.42
CA GLU A 259 3.94 18.92 23.71
C GLU A 259 4.46 17.55 24.16
N LEU A 260 5.74 17.48 24.52
CA LEU A 260 6.42 16.24 24.92
C LEU A 260 7.39 16.44 26.07
N THR A 261 7.65 15.36 26.82
CA THR A 261 8.65 15.33 27.89
C THR A 261 9.26 13.92 28.02
N SER A 262 10.20 13.76 28.93
CA SER A 262 10.77 12.45 29.28
C SER A 262 11.17 12.46 30.74
N SER A 263 10.97 11.35 31.44
CA SER A 263 11.51 11.13 32.79
C SER A 263 13.02 10.81 32.78
N PHE A 264 13.61 10.69 31.59
CA PHE A 264 15.02 10.49 31.33
C PHE A 264 15.61 11.73 30.64
N PRO A 265 16.93 11.96 30.72
CA PRO A 265 17.58 12.95 29.86
C PRO A 265 17.20 12.70 28.39
N LEU A 266 16.94 13.78 27.66
CA LEU A 266 16.40 13.72 26.31
C LEU A 266 17.31 14.50 25.36
N THR A 267 17.70 13.86 24.27
CA THR A 267 18.54 14.46 23.24
C THR A 267 17.67 14.87 22.05
N LEU A 268 17.70 16.16 21.71
CA LEU A 268 17.18 16.69 20.45
C LEU A 268 18.28 16.59 19.40
N ALA A 269 18.02 15.93 18.27
CA ALA A 269 18.96 15.77 17.19
C ALA A 269 18.35 16.14 15.84
N VAL A 270 19.18 16.70 14.95
CA VAL A 270 18.87 16.90 13.53
C VAL A 270 20.01 16.30 12.73
N ARG A 271 19.81 15.05 12.32
CA ARG A 271 20.86 14.16 11.78
C ARG A 271 21.52 14.75 10.53
N LYS A 272 20.75 15.31 9.60
CA LYS A 272 21.24 15.88 8.32
C LYS A 272 22.27 17.01 8.49
N ILE A 273 22.15 17.81 9.55
CA ILE A 273 23.05 18.95 9.82
C ILE A 273 24.01 18.69 10.98
N ASP A 274 24.11 17.43 11.44
CA ASP A 274 24.95 17.02 12.57
C ASP A 274 24.71 17.87 13.84
N PHE A 275 23.45 18.23 14.09
CA PHE A 275 23.06 18.96 15.30
C PHE A 275 22.60 17.98 16.37
N GLU A 276 23.13 18.15 17.58
CA GLU A 276 22.70 17.39 18.76
C GLU A 276 22.76 18.29 20.00
N GLN A 277 21.70 18.27 20.81
CA GLN A 277 21.68 18.95 22.10
C GLN A 277 20.95 18.11 23.15
N ARG A 278 21.63 17.88 24.27
CA ARG A 278 21.12 17.14 25.42
C ARG A 278 20.39 18.03 26.41
N PHE A 279 19.26 17.56 26.92
CA PHE A 279 18.45 18.23 27.94
C PHE A 279 18.24 17.35 29.17
N PRO A 280 18.14 17.93 30.39
CA PRO A 280 17.81 17.17 31.59
C PRO A 280 16.43 16.51 31.53
N ALA A 281 16.26 15.43 32.31
CA ALA A 281 14.96 14.81 32.55
C ALA A 281 13.92 15.82 33.05
N GLY A 282 12.68 15.65 32.60
CA GLY A 282 11.54 16.51 32.93
C GLY A 282 11.47 17.82 32.13
N THR A 283 12.41 18.08 31.21
CA THR A 283 12.29 19.22 30.29
C THR A 283 11.06 19.02 29.40
N VAL A 284 10.17 20.01 29.35
CA VAL A 284 8.99 20.02 28.47
C VAL A 284 9.34 20.74 27.18
N PHE A 285 8.98 20.16 26.04
CA PHE A 285 9.22 20.73 24.71
C PHE A 285 7.88 21.04 24.04
N ASN A 286 7.75 22.26 23.55
CA ASN A 286 6.62 22.68 22.72
C ASN A 286 7.08 22.79 21.27
N LEU A 287 6.32 22.20 20.36
CA LEU A 287 6.65 22.18 18.93
C LEU A 287 5.47 22.64 18.09
N ALA A 288 5.76 23.43 17.06
CA ALA A 288 4.79 23.85 16.05
C ALA A 288 5.52 24.19 14.75
N VAL A 289 4.76 24.28 13.66
CA VAL A 289 5.28 24.83 12.40
C VAL A 289 5.11 26.35 12.41
N GLU A 290 6.19 27.07 12.15
CA GLU A 290 6.19 28.53 11.98
C GLU A 290 6.83 28.87 10.63
N GLY A 291 6.02 29.31 9.67
CA GLY A 291 6.45 29.47 8.28
C GLY A 291 6.81 28.10 7.68
N GLU A 292 8.04 27.96 7.19
CA GLU A 292 8.52 26.71 6.57
C GLU A 292 9.38 25.85 7.52
N LYS A 293 9.41 26.19 8.81
CA LYS A 293 10.29 25.56 9.81
C LYS A 293 9.52 24.98 10.99
N ILE A 294 10.09 23.94 11.59
CA ILE A 294 9.67 23.39 12.87
C ILE A 294 10.35 24.21 13.97
N THR A 295 9.56 24.91 14.78
CA THR A 295 10.04 25.61 15.98
C THR A 295 9.97 24.64 17.16
N VAL A 296 11.07 24.49 17.90
CA VAL A 296 11.19 23.64 19.09
C VAL A 296 11.53 24.52 20.29
N SER A 297 10.63 24.60 21.25
CA SER A 297 10.74 25.44 22.44
C SER A 297 10.89 24.61 23.72
N PRO A 298 12.12 24.25 24.12
CA PRO A 298 12.39 23.62 25.40
C PRO A 298 12.18 24.58 26.57
N GLN A 299 11.43 24.17 27.59
CA GLN A 299 11.11 24.99 28.76
C GLN A 299 12.38 25.36 29.53
N GLY A 300 12.63 26.67 29.68
CA GLY A 300 13.81 27.19 30.39
C GLY A 300 15.07 27.30 29.53
N TYR A 301 14.97 27.07 28.21
CA TYR A 301 16.08 27.13 27.27
C TYR A 301 15.69 27.96 26.02
N PRO A 302 16.66 28.45 25.23
CA PRO A 302 16.38 29.10 23.96
C PRO A 302 15.63 28.17 22.99
N ALA A 303 14.73 28.73 22.19
CA ALA A 303 14.06 28.00 21.13
C ALA A 303 15.00 27.72 19.95
N HIS A 304 14.73 26.63 19.24
CA HIS A 304 15.41 26.23 18.02
C HIS A 304 14.43 26.25 16.84
N SER A 305 14.93 26.40 15.62
CA SER A 305 14.10 26.38 14.41
C SER A 305 14.83 25.64 13.29
N PHE A 306 14.18 24.62 12.73
CA PHE A 306 14.77 23.71 11.74
C PHE A 306 13.87 23.57 10.51
N ASP A 307 14.47 23.51 9.34
CA ASP A 307 13.86 23.15 8.05
C ASP A 307 13.90 21.64 7.77
N GLU A 308 14.55 20.87 8.64
CA GLU A 308 14.78 19.44 8.49
C GLU A 308 13.98 18.62 9.52
N ARG A 309 13.88 17.31 9.28
CA ARG A 309 13.37 16.32 10.24
C ARG A 309 14.19 16.37 11.54
N ILE A 310 13.49 16.37 12.67
CA ILE A 310 14.10 16.36 13.99
C ILE A 310 13.80 15.04 14.72
N SER A 311 14.63 14.69 15.69
CA SER A 311 14.46 13.47 16.49
C SER A 311 14.66 13.72 17.98
N PHE A 312 13.91 13.01 18.81
CA PHE A 312 14.05 12.99 20.26
C PHE A 312 14.44 11.60 20.75
N PHE A 313 15.68 11.47 21.23
CA PHE A 313 16.25 10.23 21.74
C PHE A 313 16.30 10.26 23.27
N PRO A 314 15.51 9.43 23.98
CA PRO A 314 15.66 9.28 25.42
C PRO A 314 16.92 8.46 25.75
N GLU A 315 17.67 8.89 26.75
CA GLU A 315 18.86 8.15 27.20
C GLU A 315 18.51 6.84 27.92
N GLU A 316 19.48 5.93 27.98
CA GLU A 316 19.41 4.67 28.73
C GLU A 316 18.23 3.76 28.37
N GLY A 317 17.70 3.87 27.15
CA GLY A 317 16.51 3.13 26.72
C GLY A 317 15.22 3.60 27.39
N GLY A 318 15.21 4.85 27.86
CA GLY A 318 14.03 5.51 28.42
C GLY A 318 12.91 5.72 27.41
N THR A 319 11.92 6.52 27.81
CA THR A 319 10.70 6.75 27.01
C THR A 319 10.38 8.22 26.85
N VAL A 320 9.78 8.59 25.71
CA VAL A 320 9.22 9.92 25.50
C VAL A 320 7.72 9.91 25.79
N GLU A 321 7.23 10.85 26.59
CA GLU A 321 5.81 11.06 26.88
C GLU A 321 5.25 12.16 25.96
N LEU A 322 4.15 11.90 25.25
CA LEU A 322 3.43 12.92 24.48
C LEU A 322 2.28 13.50 25.30
N LEU A 323 2.52 14.65 25.94
CA LEU A 323 1.55 15.39 26.76
C LEU A 323 0.38 15.95 25.94
N SER A 324 0.63 16.23 24.67
CA SER A 324 -0.40 16.66 23.71
C SER A 324 -1.33 15.55 23.20
N LEU A 325 -1.11 14.29 23.62
CA LEU A 325 -1.93 13.15 23.22
C LEU A 325 -2.55 12.44 24.42
N GLU A 326 -3.79 11.99 24.24
CA GLU A 326 -4.47 11.13 25.18
C GLU A 326 -4.78 9.77 24.54
N ARG A 327 -4.59 8.71 25.32
CA ARG A 327 -4.91 7.31 25.01
C ARG A 327 -5.61 6.67 26.21
N GLY A 328 -6.23 5.52 26.00
CA GLY A 328 -6.87 4.76 27.07
C GLY A 328 -8.40 4.63 26.94
N PRO A 329 -8.98 3.58 27.55
CA PRO A 329 -10.42 3.36 27.54
C PRO A 329 -11.13 4.24 28.58
N GLY A 330 -12.20 4.91 28.18
CA GLY A 330 -13.16 5.52 29.11
C GLY A 330 -12.64 6.77 29.85
N PRO A 331 -13.17 7.09 31.06
CA PRO A 331 -12.98 8.38 31.72
C PRO A 331 -11.60 8.58 32.35
N GLN A 332 -10.65 7.66 32.14
CA GLN A 332 -9.28 7.74 32.66
C GLN A 332 -8.27 7.67 31.51
N PRO A 333 -8.22 8.71 30.65
CA PRO A 333 -7.16 8.83 29.67
C PRO A 333 -5.80 8.96 30.35
N PHE A 334 -4.74 8.65 29.61
CA PHE A 334 -3.36 8.87 30.00
C PHE A 334 -2.56 9.41 28.82
N HIS A 335 -1.46 10.11 29.12
CA HIS A 335 -0.49 10.49 28.09
C HIS A 335 0.40 9.27 27.77
N PRO A 336 0.48 8.86 26.49
CA PRO A 336 1.21 7.67 26.10
C PRO A 336 2.73 7.86 26.21
N LEU A 337 3.42 6.79 26.63
CA LEU A 337 4.87 6.68 26.72
C LEU A 337 5.39 5.85 25.55
N TYR A 338 6.40 6.35 24.83
CA TYR A 338 6.96 5.70 23.65
C TYR A 338 8.41 5.28 23.90
N ARG A 339 8.70 4.01 23.66
CA ARG A 339 10.06 3.45 23.60
C ARG A 339 10.73 3.81 22.27
N GLY A 340 12.04 3.60 22.17
CA GLY A 340 12.81 4.00 21.00
C GLY A 340 12.94 5.52 20.94
N HIS A 341 12.73 6.12 19.78
CA HIS A 341 12.76 7.56 19.60
C HIS A 341 11.55 8.08 18.82
N LEU A 342 11.31 9.39 18.94
CA LEU A 342 10.34 10.08 18.10
C LEU A 342 11.08 10.86 17.01
N GLU A 343 10.61 10.74 15.78
CA GLU A 343 10.96 11.61 14.66
C GLU A 343 9.79 12.50 14.32
N ILE A 344 10.07 13.76 14.03
CA ILE A 344 9.05 14.76 13.73
C ILE A 344 9.47 15.47 12.44
N THR A 345 8.56 15.51 11.48
CA THR A 345 8.76 16.19 10.20
C THR A 345 7.57 17.10 9.89
N ARG A 346 7.80 18.10 9.04
CA ARG A 346 6.78 19.04 8.60
C ARG A 346 5.93 18.43 7.49
N TRP A 347 4.63 18.66 7.54
CA TRP A 347 3.66 18.31 6.51
C TRP A 347 2.75 19.50 6.23
N GLY A 348 3.17 20.36 5.30
CA GLY A 348 2.53 21.66 5.09
C GLY A 348 2.74 22.58 6.31
N GLU A 349 1.64 23.00 6.94
CA GLU A 349 1.61 23.79 8.18
C GLU A 349 1.44 22.92 9.44
N GLU A 350 1.43 21.60 9.31
CA GLU A 350 1.27 20.66 10.41
C GLU A 350 2.51 19.76 10.58
N LEU A 351 2.53 18.95 11.63
CA LEU A 351 3.58 18.00 11.97
C LEU A 351 3.10 16.57 11.76
N ILE A 352 4.00 15.70 11.29
CA ILE A 352 3.86 14.24 11.35
C ILE A 352 4.82 13.73 12.43
N VAL A 353 4.33 12.82 13.28
CA VAL A 353 5.11 12.19 14.35
C VAL A 353 5.26 10.71 14.06
N ILE A 354 6.50 10.25 13.96
CA ILE A 354 6.85 8.85 13.77
C ILE A 354 7.55 8.35 15.03
N ASN A 355 7.05 7.24 15.60
CA ASN A 355 7.80 6.50 16.60
C ASN A 355 8.57 5.37 15.92
N GLU A 356 9.89 5.39 16.00
CA GLU A 356 10.74 4.28 15.58
C GLU A 356 11.30 3.53 16.80
N LEU A 357 11.15 2.20 16.78
CA LEU A 357 11.53 1.34 17.89
C LEU A 357 11.74 -0.12 17.42
N PRO A 358 12.40 -0.97 18.24
CA PRO A 358 12.50 -2.39 17.95
C PRO A 358 11.13 -3.05 17.83
N LEU A 359 10.98 -3.93 16.84
CA LEU A 359 9.71 -4.61 16.53
C LEU A 359 9.11 -5.33 17.74
N GLU A 360 9.93 -6.00 18.55
CA GLU A 360 9.46 -6.67 19.77
C GLU A 360 8.92 -5.68 20.82
N GLN A 361 9.55 -4.51 20.96
CA GLN A 361 9.11 -3.48 21.91
C GLN A 361 7.82 -2.79 21.46
N TYR A 362 7.60 -2.68 20.14
CA TYR A 362 6.32 -2.26 19.59
C TYR A 362 5.18 -3.19 20.04
N LEU A 363 5.44 -4.51 20.03
CA LEU A 363 4.44 -5.51 20.43
C LEU A 363 4.09 -5.46 21.92
N TYR A 364 4.97 -4.93 22.78
CA TYR A 364 4.67 -4.73 24.21
C TYR A 364 3.48 -3.78 24.43
N SER A 365 3.23 -2.87 23.49
CA SER A 365 2.10 -1.94 23.53
C SER A 365 0.95 -2.35 22.60
N VAL A 366 1.20 -3.12 21.53
CA VAL A 366 0.12 -3.62 20.66
C VAL A 366 -0.67 -4.73 21.33
N VAL A 367 -0.01 -5.76 21.86
CA VAL A 367 -0.69 -6.94 22.42
C VAL A 367 -1.72 -6.58 23.49
N PRO A 368 -1.42 -5.75 24.51
CA PRO A 368 -2.42 -5.36 25.50
C PRO A 368 -3.48 -4.39 24.96
N SER A 369 -3.18 -3.66 23.88
CA SER A 369 -4.13 -2.75 23.21
C SER A 369 -5.13 -3.51 22.33
N GLU A 370 -4.74 -4.66 21.79
CA GLU A 370 -5.58 -5.49 20.92
C GLU A 370 -6.33 -6.59 21.68
N MET A 371 -5.68 -7.24 22.65
CA MET A 371 -6.23 -8.38 23.36
C MET A 371 -6.31 -8.14 24.87
N PRO A 372 -7.49 -8.36 25.50
CA PRO A 372 -7.62 -8.20 26.95
C PRO A 372 -6.69 -9.11 27.75
N LEU A 373 -5.92 -8.53 28.67
CA LEU A 373 -4.99 -9.26 29.56
C LEU A 373 -5.63 -10.42 30.32
N ARG A 374 -6.92 -10.30 30.67
CA ARG A 374 -7.68 -11.34 31.36
C ARG A 374 -7.82 -12.65 30.57
N PHE A 375 -7.47 -12.67 29.28
CA PHE A 375 -7.49 -13.90 28.47
C PHE A 375 -6.35 -14.86 28.84
N GLY A 376 -5.29 -14.37 29.50
CA GLY A 376 -4.18 -15.19 29.96
C GLY A 376 -3.10 -15.39 28.90
N LEU A 377 -2.04 -16.10 29.30
CA LEU A 377 -0.78 -16.14 28.56
C LEU A 377 -0.90 -16.78 27.17
N GLU A 378 -1.60 -17.90 27.02
CA GLU A 378 -1.67 -18.61 25.73
C GLU A 378 -2.40 -17.77 24.65
N PRO A 379 -3.59 -17.19 24.88
CA PRO A 379 -4.19 -16.29 23.90
C PRO A 379 -3.31 -15.07 23.58
N LEU A 380 -2.64 -14.49 24.58
CA LEU A 380 -1.72 -13.36 24.37
C LEU A 380 -0.52 -13.76 23.50
N LYS A 381 -0.03 -14.99 23.59
CA LYS A 381 1.01 -15.52 22.67
C LYS A 381 0.49 -15.64 21.24
N VAL A 382 -0.75 -16.10 21.06
CA VAL A 382 -1.39 -16.15 19.74
C VAL A 382 -1.48 -14.74 19.15
N GLN A 383 -1.93 -13.75 19.95
CA GLN A 383 -1.98 -12.35 19.54
C GLN A 383 -0.60 -11.78 19.22
N ALA A 384 0.43 -12.09 20.02
CA ALA A 384 1.80 -11.63 19.78
C ALA A 384 2.34 -12.12 18.43
N VAL A 385 2.16 -13.40 18.11
CA VAL A 385 2.60 -13.98 16.82
C VAL A 385 1.80 -13.41 15.65
N ALA A 386 0.48 -13.27 15.79
CA ALA A 386 -0.35 -12.68 14.74
C ALA A 386 -0.01 -11.19 14.50
N ALA A 387 0.16 -10.42 15.57
CA ALA A 387 0.55 -9.01 15.48
C ALA A 387 1.95 -8.84 14.87
N ARG A 388 2.92 -9.69 15.25
CA ARG A 388 4.25 -9.69 14.62
C ARG A 388 4.17 -9.96 13.12
N ALA A 389 3.40 -10.96 12.72
CA ALA A 389 3.24 -11.30 11.32
C ALA A 389 2.58 -10.17 10.51
N PHE A 390 1.56 -9.51 11.07
CA PHE A 390 0.96 -8.31 10.47
C PHE A 390 1.96 -7.16 10.34
N ALA A 391 2.70 -6.87 11.41
CA ALA A 391 3.70 -5.80 11.43
C ALA A 391 4.80 -6.05 10.39
N VAL A 392 5.34 -7.27 10.33
CA VAL A 392 6.35 -7.65 9.33
C VAL A 392 5.78 -7.63 7.91
N ALA A 393 4.56 -8.13 7.71
CA ALA A 393 3.89 -8.03 6.43
C ALA A 393 3.71 -6.57 5.99
N SER A 394 3.37 -5.67 6.91
CA SER A 394 3.24 -4.23 6.64
C SER A 394 4.58 -3.58 6.31
N ILE A 395 5.67 -4.02 6.93
CA ILE A 395 7.02 -3.53 6.60
C ILE A 395 7.40 -3.92 5.16
N TYR A 396 7.13 -5.16 4.74
CA TYR A 396 7.47 -5.64 3.40
C TYR A 396 6.49 -5.21 2.30
N ARG A 397 5.19 -5.06 2.62
CA ARG A 397 4.11 -4.89 1.63
C ARG A 397 3.30 -3.60 1.80
N GLY A 398 3.41 -2.92 2.93
CA GLY A 398 2.64 -1.72 3.25
C GLY A 398 3.26 -0.47 2.63
N LEU A 399 2.70 0.02 1.53
CA LEU A 399 3.20 1.24 0.87
C LEU A 399 2.45 2.51 1.27
N TYR A 400 1.26 2.40 1.84
CA TYR A 400 0.36 3.55 2.06
C TYR A 400 0.95 4.61 3.00
N PHE A 401 1.62 4.16 4.07
CA PHE A 401 2.19 5.05 5.09
C PHE A 401 3.61 5.52 4.77
N ASN A 402 4.25 4.95 3.73
CA ASN A 402 5.66 5.24 3.42
C ASN A 402 5.90 6.71 3.08
N LYS A 403 4.91 7.39 2.49
CA LYS A 403 4.98 8.84 2.20
C LYS A 403 5.04 9.71 3.45
N TYR A 404 4.58 9.20 4.59
CA TYR A 404 4.69 9.84 5.90
C TYR A 404 5.98 9.40 6.62
N GLY A 405 6.74 8.47 6.05
CA GLY A 405 7.93 7.87 6.64
C GLY A 405 7.65 6.79 7.69
N ALA A 406 6.53 6.07 7.57
CA ALA A 406 6.12 5.01 8.49
C ALA A 406 5.68 3.73 7.77
N HIS A 407 5.77 2.60 8.47
CA HIS A 407 5.27 1.29 8.01
C HIS A 407 3.78 1.12 8.30
N VAL A 408 3.33 1.59 9.47
CA VAL A 408 1.97 1.46 10.00
C VAL A 408 1.55 2.73 10.71
N ASP A 409 0.26 2.89 10.98
CA ASP A 409 -0.24 3.85 11.96
C ASP A 409 -0.62 3.18 13.29
N ASP A 410 -0.97 3.97 14.30
CA ASP A 410 -1.33 3.50 15.65
C ASP A 410 -2.82 3.20 15.86
N SER A 411 -3.62 3.17 14.78
CA SER A 411 -5.07 2.97 14.83
C SER A 411 -5.51 1.58 14.34
N THR A 412 -6.84 1.34 14.33
CA THR A 412 -7.43 0.13 13.73
C THR A 412 -7.23 0.02 12.22
N SER A 413 -6.73 1.07 11.55
CA SER A 413 -6.32 0.98 10.14
C SER A 413 -5.10 0.07 9.96
N SER A 414 -4.28 -0.04 11.00
CA SER A 414 -3.17 -1.00 11.11
C SER A 414 -3.41 -1.91 12.32
N GLN A 415 -2.79 -1.60 13.45
CA GLN A 415 -3.04 -2.24 14.74
C GLN A 415 -3.08 -1.15 15.81
N VAL A 416 -3.99 -1.31 16.77
CA VAL A 416 -4.11 -0.39 17.90
C VAL A 416 -2.81 -0.46 18.70
N TYR A 417 -2.08 0.66 18.70
CA TYR A 417 -0.78 0.76 19.36
C TYR A 417 -0.86 1.76 20.52
N ASN A 418 -0.38 1.34 21.68
CA ASN A 418 -0.24 2.17 22.88
C ASN A 418 -1.55 2.79 23.41
N ASN A 419 -2.68 2.11 23.17
CA ASN A 419 -3.97 2.50 23.73
C ASN A 419 -4.24 1.89 25.11
N ILE A 420 -3.47 0.88 25.50
CA ILE A 420 -3.43 0.28 26.83
C ILE A 420 -1.96 0.28 27.28
N LYS A 421 -1.72 0.57 28.55
CA LYS A 421 -0.37 0.57 29.14
C LYS A 421 0.25 -0.83 29.05
N GLU A 422 1.56 -0.89 28.87
CA GLU A 422 2.35 -2.12 28.90
C GLU A 422 2.08 -2.90 30.19
N ASP A 423 1.98 -4.23 30.09
CA ASP A 423 1.75 -5.14 31.21
C ASP A 423 2.73 -6.33 31.16
N PRO A 424 3.31 -6.75 32.30
CA PRO A 424 4.27 -7.85 32.33
C PRO A 424 3.77 -9.17 31.73
N LEU A 425 2.46 -9.46 31.80
CA LEU A 425 1.90 -10.68 31.22
C LEU A 425 1.94 -10.64 29.69
N SER A 426 1.55 -9.52 29.09
CA SER A 426 1.64 -9.35 27.63
C SER A 426 3.09 -9.28 27.16
N THR A 427 3.98 -8.60 27.91
CA THR A 427 5.42 -8.56 27.61
C THR A 427 6.00 -9.97 27.61
N ALA A 428 5.68 -10.80 28.62
CA ALA A 428 6.12 -12.20 28.66
C ALA A 428 5.58 -13.04 27.49
N ALA A 429 4.37 -12.76 27.00
CA ALA A 429 3.82 -13.45 25.83
C ALA A 429 4.59 -13.12 24.55
N VAL A 430 4.97 -11.84 24.38
CA VAL A 430 5.79 -11.37 23.27
C VAL A 430 7.18 -11.99 23.34
N GLU A 431 7.86 -11.93 24.49
CA GLU A 431 9.20 -12.49 24.69
C GLU A 431 9.26 -14.01 24.46
N GLN A 432 8.27 -14.76 24.97
CA GLN A 432 8.21 -16.22 24.77
C GLN A 432 7.91 -16.63 23.33
N THR A 433 7.50 -15.69 22.48
CA THR A 433 7.21 -15.91 21.06
C THR A 433 8.11 -15.07 20.14
N ALA A 434 9.21 -14.53 20.67
CA ALA A 434 10.08 -13.62 19.94
C ALA A 434 10.54 -14.22 18.61
N GLY A 435 10.39 -13.44 17.55
CA GLY A 435 10.71 -13.83 16.17
C GLY A 435 9.79 -14.87 15.53
N LEU A 436 8.79 -15.42 16.24
CA LEU A 436 7.87 -16.39 15.65
C LEU A 436 6.81 -15.71 14.78
N VAL A 437 6.64 -16.20 13.56
CA VAL A 437 5.60 -15.80 12.61
C VAL A 437 5.00 -17.04 11.90
N PRO A 438 3.72 -17.03 11.52
CA PRO A 438 3.16 -18.06 10.65
C PRO A 438 3.60 -17.83 9.20
N PHE A 439 4.00 -18.90 8.53
CA PHE A 439 4.56 -18.88 7.19
C PHE A 439 3.85 -19.89 6.30
N TYR A 440 3.49 -19.48 5.09
CA TYR A 440 2.75 -20.28 4.13
C TYR A 440 3.38 -20.14 2.75
N LYS A 441 3.84 -21.25 2.16
CA LYS A 441 4.38 -21.35 0.79
C LYS A 441 5.38 -20.24 0.40
N GLY A 442 6.33 -19.91 1.27
CA GLY A 442 7.38 -18.93 0.95
C GLY A 442 7.08 -17.51 1.43
N GLU A 443 5.91 -17.27 2.02
CA GLU A 443 5.53 -15.94 2.50
C GLU A 443 5.01 -15.93 3.94
N ILE A 444 5.16 -14.79 4.59
CA ILE A 444 4.54 -14.53 5.90
C ILE A 444 3.03 -14.42 5.71
N VAL A 445 2.30 -15.19 6.52
CA VAL A 445 0.83 -15.22 6.55
C VAL A 445 0.28 -13.84 6.84
N ASP A 446 -0.72 -13.41 6.06
CA ASP A 446 -1.59 -12.30 6.44
C ASP A 446 -2.40 -12.70 7.68
N ALA A 447 -1.90 -12.31 8.85
CA ALA A 447 -2.42 -12.73 10.15
C ALA A 447 -3.50 -11.78 10.69
N ARG A 448 -4.44 -11.34 9.84
CA ARG A 448 -5.62 -10.58 10.29
C ARG A 448 -6.38 -11.32 11.38
N PHE A 449 -6.94 -10.54 12.30
CA PHE A 449 -7.68 -11.02 13.46
C PHE A 449 -8.84 -10.09 13.80
N PHE A 450 -9.81 -10.59 14.54
CA PHE A 450 -11.00 -9.86 14.94
C PHE A 450 -11.51 -10.33 16.31
N SER A 451 -12.41 -9.56 16.91
CA SER A 451 -12.82 -9.81 18.28
C SER A 451 -13.53 -11.15 18.47
N THR A 452 -14.64 -11.38 17.77
CA THR A 452 -15.54 -12.51 18.07
C THR A 452 -16.19 -13.02 16.80
N SER A 453 -16.23 -14.33 16.60
CA SER A 453 -17.01 -14.97 15.54
C SER A 453 -18.45 -15.24 15.95
N ALA A 454 -19.36 -15.36 14.96
CA ALA A 454 -20.71 -15.85 15.23
C ALA A 454 -20.75 -17.36 15.56
N GLY A 455 -19.61 -18.03 15.63
CA GLY A 455 -19.45 -19.48 15.60
C GLY A 455 -18.96 -20.00 14.24
N TYR A 456 -18.60 -19.10 13.31
CA TYR A 456 -18.00 -19.37 12.01
C TYR A 456 -17.12 -18.17 11.60
N THR A 457 -15.96 -18.41 10.97
CA THR A 457 -15.14 -17.38 10.32
C THR A 457 -15.59 -17.13 8.88
N ALA A 458 -15.13 -16.08 8.21
CA ALA A 458 -15.39 -15.79 6.80
C ALA A 458 -14.14 -16.03 5.93
N ASN A 459 -14.36 -16.27 4.63
CA ASN A 459 -13.28 -16.24 3.65
C ASN A 459 -12.83 -14.80 3.39
N ALA A 460 -11.54 -14.56 3.15
CA ALA A 460 -11.01 -13.21 2.87
C ALA A 460 -11.66 -12.55 1.65
N HIS A 461 -11.78 -13.29 0.54
CA HIS A 461 -12.37 -12.80 -0.71
C HIS A 461 -13.85 -12.42 -0.57
N GLU A 462 -14.56 -12.98 0.41
CA GLU A 462 -15.97 -12.68 0.66
C GLU A 462 -16.18 -11.42 1.50
N VAL A 463 -15.10 -10.83 1.99
CA VAL A 463 -15.09 -9.68 2.91
C VAL A 463 -14.49 -8.45 2.25
N TRP A 464 -13.39 -8.61 1.51
CA TRP A 464 -12.65 -7.52 0.88
C TRP A 464 -12.66 -7.59 -0.64
N THR A 465 -12.54 -6.42 -1.28
CA THR A 465 -12.35 -6.28 -2.73
C THR A 465 -10.91 -6.62 -3.12
N ASN A 466 -10.68 -6.90 -4.40
CA ASN A 466 -9.33 -6.84 -4.96
C ASN A 466 -8.81 -5.39 -4.86
N VAL A 467 -7.52 -5.21 -4.53
CA VAL A 467 -6.94 -3.87 -4.34
C VAL A 467 -6.79 -3.13 -5.67
N ASP A 468 -6.37 -3.84 -6.73
CA ASP A 468 -6.05 -3.26 -8.03
C ASP A 468 -7.28 -3.17 -8.93
N SER A 469 -8.00 -4.30 -9.10
CA SER A 469 -9.17 -4.33 -9.99
C SER A 469 -10.45 -3.79 -9.33
N LYS A 470 -10.45 -3.65 -8.00
CA LYS A 470 -11.62 -3.27 -7.17
C LYS A 470 -12.79 -4.26 -7.24
N ASP A 471 -12.59 -5.43 -7.84
CA ASP A 471 -13.62 -6.45 -7.97
C ASP A 471 -14.07 -7.03 -6.62
N PHE A 472 -15.32 -7.47 -6.56
CA PHE A 472 -15.88 -8.20 -5.42
C PHE A 472 -16.72 -9.43 -5.87
N PRO A 473 -16.43 -10.65 -5.37
CA PRO A 473 -15.48 -11.02 -4.32
C PRO A 473 -14.02 -10.73 -4.72
N GLY A 474 -13.14 -10.54 -3.73
CA GLY A 474 -11.71 -10.33 -3.94
C GLY A 474 -10.96 -11.61 -4.32
N GLU A 475 -9.66 -11.64 -4.09
CA GLU A 475 -8.81 -12.81 -4.37
C GLU A 475 -8.84 -13.83 -3.23
N GLU A 476 -8.93 -15.11 -3.57
CA GLU A 476 -8.91 -16.21 -2.60
C GLU A 476 -7.56 -16.30 -1.89
N VAL A 477 -7.58 -16.34 -0.55
CA VAL A 477 -6.39 -16.54 0.27
C VAL A 477 -6.48 -17.91 0.94
N PRO A 478 -5.61 -18.90 0.59
CA PRO A 478 -5.79 -20.30 0.97
C PRO A 478 -5.86 -20.61 2.47
N TYR A 479 -5.33 -19.71 3.30
CA TYR A 479 -5.29 -19.85 4.76
C TYR A 479 -6.24 -18.88 5.49
N LEU A 480 -6.94 -18.00 4.78
CA LEU A 480 -7.97 -17.12 5.37
C LEU A 480 -9.35 -17.58 4.91
N ILE A 481 -9.77 -18.72 5.47
CA ILE A 481 -10.96 -19.44 5.02
C ILE A 481 -12.09 -19.42 6.06
N ALA A 482 -13.31 -19.59 5.57
CA ALA A 482 -14.48 -19.80 6.41
C ALA A 482 -14.39 -21.15 7.12
N ARG A 483 -14.57 -21.14 8.45
CA ARG A 483 -14.42 -22.33 9.28
C ARG A 483 -15.33 -22.26 10.50
N SER A 484 -15.99 -23.38 10.79
CA SER A 484 -16.76 -23.55 12.02
C SER A 484 -15.88 -23.38 13.26
N GLN A 485 -16.37 -22.59 14.20
CA GLN A 485 -15.81 -22.45 15.55
C GLN A 485 -16.56 -23.32 16.56
N VAL A 486 -17.42 -24.22 16.09
CA VAL A 486 -18.07 -25.27 16.88
C VAL A 486 -17.37 -26.61 16.61
N PRO A 487 -16.63 -27.18 17.58
CA PRO A 487 -15.83 -28.38 17.37
C PRO A 487 -16.63 -29.53 16.75
N GLY A 488 -16.11 -30.11 15.67
CA GLY A 488 -16.68 -31.28 15.01
C GLY A 488 -18.02 -31.06 14.30
N LYS A 489 -18.49 -29.81 14.15
CA LYS A 489 -19.77 -29.50 13.48
C LYS A 489 -19.56 -28.50 12.34
N GLY A 490 -20.10 -28.82 11.16
CA GLY A 490 -20.23 -27.88 10.04
C GLY A 490 -21.67 -27.37 9.92
N PHE A 491 -21.83 -26.21 9.30
CA PHE A 491 -23.13 -25.60 9.01
C PHE A 491 -23.11 -25.02 7.60
N ASP A 492 -24.19 -25.17 6.85
CA ASP A 492 -24.39 -24.48 5.58
C ASP A 492 -25.06 -23.14 5.87
N LEU A 493 -24.25 -22.11 6.13
CA LEU A 493 -24.73 -20.77 6.50
C LEU A 493 -24.96 -19.86 5.28
N SER A 494 -24.83 -20.40 4.06
CA SER A 494 -25.11 -19.68 2.83
C SER A 494 -26.62 -19.42 2.62
N LYS A 495 -27.48 -20.16 3.34
CA LYS A 495 -28.95 -20.08 3.26
C LYS A 495 -29.53 -19.27 4.42
N GLU A 496 -30.44 -18.35 4.10
CA GLU A 496 -31.10 -17.47 5.08
C GLU A 496 -31.74 -18.21 6.26
N GLU A 497 -32.54 -19.25 6.00
CA GLU A 497 -33.27 -19.95 7.08
C GLU A 497 -32.32 -20.73 8.00
N GLU A 498 -31.25 -21.32 7.44
CA GLU A 498 -30.23 -22.02 8.23
C GLU A 498 -29.43 -21.04 9.09
N LEU A 499 -29.05 -19.88 8.54
CA LEU A 499 -28.40 -18.83 9.31
C LEU A 499 -29.29 -18.31 10.44
N LYS A 500 -30.56 -18.02 10.16
CA LYS A 500 -31.53 -17.59 11.17
C LYS A 500 -31.62 -18.60 12.32
N ASN A 501 -31.72 -19.89 12.00
CA ASN A 501 -31.72 -20.96 13.01
C ASN A 501 -30.38 -21.04 13.77
N PHE A 502 -29.26 -20.81 13.09
CA PHE A 502 -27.94 -20.76 13.70
C PHE A 502 -27.76 -19.59 14.67
N LEU A 503 -28.18 -18.39 14.30
CA LEU A 503 -28.08 -17.19 15.12
C LEU A 503 -29.04 -17.21 16.31
N LYS A 504 -30.20 -17.89 16.20
CA LYS A 504 -31.13 -18.06 17.33
C LYS A 504 -30.64 -19.04 18.40
N ARG A 505 -29.68 -19.93 18.08
CA ARG A 505 -29.08 -20.85 19.06
C ARG A 505 -28.17 -20.12 20.03
N LYS A 506 -28.42 -20.32 21.34
CA LYS A 506 -27.67 -19.73 22.46
C LYS A 506 -26.83 -20.75 23.22
N ASP A 507 -26.97 -22.04 22.92
CA ASP A 507 -26.40 -23.18 23.63
C ASP A 507 -25.33 -23.91 22.79
N LEU A 508 -24.77 -23.23 21.78
CA LEU A 508 -23.69 -23.78 20.98
C LEU A 508 -22.40 -23.80 21.78
N ASP A 509 -21.78 -24.98 21.89
CA ASP A 509 -20.43 -25.18 22.44
C ASP A 509 -19.36 -24.66 21.45
N ALA A 510 -19.42 -23.36 21.13
CA ALA A 510 -18.44 -22.70 20.28
C ALA A 510 -17.21 -22.29 21.10
N TYR A 511 -16.08 -22.09 20.44
CA TYR A 511 -14.91 -21.47 21.07
C TYR A 511 -15.24 -20.03 21.51
N ASP A 512 -15.96 -19.28 20.67
CA ASP A 512 -16.34 -17.88 20.90
C ASP A 512 -17.43 -17.63 21.95
N GLN A 513 -18.06 -18.68 22.49
CA GLN A 513 -19.30 -18.56 23.30
C GLN A 513 -19.17 -17.69 24.56
N ARG A 514 -17.94 -17.42 25.01
CA ARG A 514 -17.63 -16.54 26.16
C ARG A 514 -17.78 -15.05 25.83
N SER A 515 -17.83 -14.69 24.55
CA SER A 515 -17.94 -13.29 24.16
C SER A 515 -19.33 -12.72 24.41
N PRO A 516 -19.44 -11.51 24.97
CA PRO A 516 -20.70 -10.75 24.98
C PRO A 516 -21.26 -10.55 23.57
N TYR A 517 -20.40 -10.54 22.54
CA TYR A 517 -20.84 -10.35 21.16
C TYR A 517 -21.13 -11.67 20.43
N PHE A 518 -21.02 -12.83 21.08
CA PHE A 518 -21.29 -14.11 20.42
C PHE A 518 -22.68 -14.12 19.76
N ARG A 519 -23.66 -13.49 20.41
CA ARG A 519 -24.95 -13.12 19.84
C ARG A 519 -25.29 -11.69 20.23
N TRP A 520 -26.08 -11.04 19.40
CA TRP A 520 -26.62 -9.73 19.70
C TRP A 520 -27.93 -9.47 18.97
N GLN A 521 -28.68 -8.49 19.46
CA GLN A 521 -29.94 -8.06 18.88
C GLN A 521 -30.04 -6.53 18.91
N ILE A 522 -30.51 -5.95 17.82
CA ILE A 522 -30.84 -4.51 17.70
C ILE A 522 -32.26 -4.42 17.15
N THR A 523 -33.05 -3.44 17.59
CA THR A 523 -34.33 -3.10 16.96
C THR A 523 -34.36 -1.62 16.65
N LEU A 524 -34.73 -1.29 15.41
CA LEU A 524 -34.97 0.08 14.94
C LEU A 524 -36.36 0.14 14.31
N SER A 525 -37.08 1.24 14.53
CA SER A 525 -38.22 1.60 13.68
C SER A 525 -37.77 1.82 12.23
N ALA A 526 -38.71 1.77 11.28
CA ALA A 526 -38.39 2.06 9.89
C ALA A 526 -37.80 3.47 9.69
N GLU A 527 -38.32 4.46 10.42
CA GLU A 527 -37.83 5.84 10.41
C GLU A 527 -36.37 5.94 10.88
N GLU A 528 -36.03 5.31 12.00
CA GLU A 528 -34.66 5.31 12.55
C GLU A 528 -33.67 4.60 11.62
N LEU A 529 -34.08 3.49 10.99
CA LEU A 529 -33.22 2.78 10.04
C LEU A 529 -33.02 3.58 8.75
N ALA A 530 -34.08 4.17 8.20
CA ALA A 530 -34.01 5.04 7.03
C ALA A 530 -33.10 6.25 7.29
N GLU A 531 -33.22 6.87 8.46
CA GLU A 531 -32.34 7.95 8.91
C GLU A 531 -30.89 7.51 8.99
N SER A 532 -30.60 6.36 9.61
CA SER A 532 -29.23 5.84 9.67
C SER A 532 -28.65 5.60 8.27
N ILE A 533 -29.45 5.04 7.34
CA ILE A 533 -29.02 4.86 5.94
C ILE A 533 -28.73 6.22 5.29
N ARG A 534 -29.63 7.20 5.44
CA ARG A 534 -29.48 8.54 4.83
C ARG A 534 -28.18 9.23 5.25
N GLN A 535 -27.85 9.18 6.54
CA GLN A 535 -26.64 9.81 7.08
C GLN A 535 -25.35 9.17 6.56
N ASN A 536 -25.39 7.90 6.17
CA ASN A 536 -24.19 7.10 5.93
C ASN A 536 -23.98 6.69 4.47
N LEU A 537 -25.04 6.63 3.66
CA LEU A 537 -24.99 6.11 2.29
C LEU A 537 -24.08 6.95 1.39
N ALA A 538 -24.24 8.28 1.39
CA ALA A 538 -23.40 9.19 0.62
C ALA A 538 -21.93 9.17 1.08
N LEU A 539 -21.69 9.06 2.39
CA LEU A 539 -20.33 8.92 2.95
C LEU A 539 -19.67 7.64 2.46
N ARG A 540 -20.42 6.54 2.40
CA ARG A 540 -19.90 5.28 1.88
C ARG A 540 -19.64 5.30 0.40
N TYR A 541 -20.53 5.89 -0.39
CA TYR A 541 -20.31 6.10 -1.81
C TYR A 541 -19.04 6.93 -2.05
N SER A 542 -18.88 8.07 -1.38
CA SER A 542 -17.67 8.92 -1.54
C SER A 542 -16.37 8.16 -1.22
N ALA A 543 -16.41 7.25 -0.25
CA ALA A 543 -15.22 6.51 0.17
C ALA A 543 -14.95 5.23 -0.65
N GLN A 544 -15.99 4.59 -1.21
CA GLN A 544 -15.83 3.42 -2.09
C GLN A 544 -17.02 3.30 -3.06
N PRO A 545 -17.00 4.02 -4.20
CA PRO A 545 -18.11 4.07 -5.15
C PRO A 545 -18.51 2.70 -5.69
N ASP A 546 -17.55 1.80 -5.89
CA ASP A 546 -17.77 0.45 -6.43
C ASP A 546 -18.54 -0.45 -5.46
N CYS A 547 -18.61 -0.08 -4.18
CA CYS A 547 -19.34 -0.82 -3.15
C CYS A 547 -20.75 -0.27 -2.86
N VAL A 548 -21.15 0.84 -3.48
CA VAL A 548 -22.49 1.43 -3.33
C VAL A 548 -23.05 1.73 -4.72
N LEU A 549 -23.92 0.86 -5.20
CA LEU A 549 -24.51 0.98 -6.54
C LEU A 549 -25.97 1.43 -6.45
N THR A 550 -26.39 2.25 -7.41
CA THR A 550 -27.76 2.72 -7.57
C THR A 550 -28.45 1.93 -8.67
N PHE A 551 -29.68 1.46 -8.45
CA PHE A 551 -30.46 0.79 -9.49
C PHE A 551 -30.92 1.80 -10.54
N ASP A 552 -30.50 1.59 -11.78
CA ASP A 552 -30.95 2.37 -12.92
C ASP A 552 -32.22 1.73 -13.51
N GLN A 553 -33.35 2.43 -13.37
CA GLN A 553 -34.65 1.98 -13.86
C GLN A 553 -34.70 1.79 -15.38
N MET A 554 -33.93 2.59 -16.14
CA MET A 554 -33.92 2.54 -17.60
C MET A 554 -33.09 1.36 -18.12
N ARG A 555 -31.94 1.11 -17.50
CA ARG A 555 -31.02 0.00 -17.87
C ARG A 555 -31.35 -1.31 -17.17
N LYS A 556 -32.16 -1.28 -16.11
CA LYS A 556 -32.51 -2.43 -15.26
C LYS A 556 -31.30 -3.12 -14.65
N GLU A 557 -30.30 -2.33 -14.26
CA GLU A 557 -29.05 -2.79 -13.69
C GLU A 557 -28.59 -1.86 -12.56
N PHE A 558 -27.69 -2.35 -11.72
CA PHE A 558 -27.04 -1.53 -10.70
C PHE A 558 -25.80 -0.87 -11.29
N VAL A 559 -25.70 0.45 -11.16
CA VAL A 559 -24.57 1.25 -11.66
C VAL A 559 -24.00 2.13 -10.56
N SER A 560 -22.70 2.43 -10.64
CA SER A 560 -22.10 3.44 -9.79
C SER A 560 -22.61 4.82 -10.22
N ARG A 561 -23.26 5.54 -9.30
CA ARG A 561 -23.82 6.88 -9.52
C ARG A 561 -23.64 7.70 -8.26
N GLU A 562 -23.20 8.94 -8.44
CA GLU A 562 -23.00 9.87 -7.33
C GLU A 562 -24.26 10.07 -6.49
N ILE A 563 -24.08 10.00 -5.18
CA ILE A 563 -25.11 10.21 -4.17
C ILE A 563 -24.78 11.51 -3.44
N PRO A 564 -25.54 12.61 -3.66
CA PRO A 564 -25.30 13.88 -3.01
C PRO A 564 -25.43 13.76 -1.48
N ARG A 565 -24.53 14.43 -0.73
CA ARG A 565 -24.51 14.37 0.74
C ARG A 565 -25.76 14.97 1.41
N ASP A 566 -26.33 16.00 0.79
CA ASP A 566 -27.49 16.73 1.32
C ASP A 566 -28.83 16.20 0.76
N ALA A 567 -28.81 15.12 -0.02
CA ALA A 567 -30.02 14.51 -0.55
C ALA A 567 -30.67 13.56 0.47
N ASP A 568 -31.96 13.26 0.28
CA ASP A 568 -32.59 12.06 0.83
C ASP A 568 -32.65 10.98 -0.25
N PRO A 569 -31.54 10.24 -0.49
CA PRO A 569 -31.47 9.30 -1.60
C PRO A 569 -32.41 8.11 -1.45
N LEU A 570 -32.81 7.77 -0.22
CA LEU A 570 -33.65 6.61 0.05
C LEU A 570 -35.14 6.99 0.12
N GLY A 571 -35.46 8.12 0.77
CA GLY A 571 -36.83 8.40 1.20
C GLY A 571 -37.29 7.41 2.27
N GLU A 572 -38.53 6.94 2.20
CA GLU A 572 -39.04 5.92 3.12
C GLU A 572 -38.48 4.53 2.77
N LEU A 573 -38.10 3.74 3.78
CA LEU A 573 -37.63 2.37 3.58
C LEU A 573 -38.80 1.43 3.23
N LEU A 574 -38.75 0.86 2.03
CA LEU A 574 -39.76 -0.07 1.51
C LEU A 574 -39.38 -1.54 1.73
N ASP A 575 -38.10 -1.88 1.53
CA ASP A 575 -37.58 -3.23 1.76
C ASP A 575 -36.06 -3.26 1.99
N LEU A 576 -35.59 -4.36 2.57
CA LEU A 576 -34.18 -4.67 2.75
C LEU A 576 -33.99 -6.18 2.53
N ARG A 577 -33.11 -6.54 1.59
CA ARG A 577 -32.95 -7.93 1.15
C ARG A 577 -31.49 -8.33 1.05
N VAL A 578 -31.14 -9.42 1.72
CA VAL A 578 -29.84 -10.09 1.53
C VAL A 578 -29.85 -10.81 0.17
N VAL A 579 -28.94 -10.39 -0.70
CA VAL A 579 -28.82 -10.92 -2.07
C VAL A 579 -27.82 -12.06 -2.13
N ARG A 580 -26.72 -11.93 -1.39
CA ARG A 580 -25.63 -12.91 -1.38
C ARG A 580 -25.00 -13.00 0.00
N ARG A 581 -24.69 -14.23 0.41
CA ARG A 581 -23.89 -14.55 1.60
C ARG A 581 -22.61 -15.27 1.21
N GLY A 582 -21.60 -15.11 2.06
CA GLY A 582 -20.40 -15.93 2.03
C GLY A 582 -20.65 -17.29 2.67
N GLU A 583 -19.71 -18.20 2.50
CA GLU A 583 -19.72 -19.55 3.09
C GLU A 583 -19.87 -19.50 4.62
N GLY A 584 -19.25 -18.51 5.28
CA GLY A 584 -19.36 -18.29 6.72
C GLY A 584 -20.69 -17.69 7.19
N GLY A 585 -21.57 -17.29 6.26
CA GLY A 585 -22.86 -16.67 6.54
C GLY A 585 -22.82 -15.15 6.70
N ASN A 586 -21.67 -14.50 6.50
CA ASN A 586 -21.59 -13.04 6.41
C ASN A 586 -22.35 -12.53 5.19
N ILE A 587 -23.07 -11.41 5.35
CA ILE A 587 -23.73 -10.74 4.23
C ILE A 587 -22.66 -10.14 3.32
N MET A 588 -22.69 -10.51 2.04
CA MET A 588 -21.79 -10.01 1.02
C MET A 588 -22.42 -8.89 0.20
N VAL A 589 -23.73 -9.02 -0.08
CA VAL A 589 -24.49 -8.08 -0.89
C VAL A 589 -25.87 -7.89 -0.28
N LEU A 590 -26.25 -6.64 -0.08
CA LEU A 590 -27.54 -6.23 0.47
C LEU A 590 -28.20 -5.21 -0.46
N ASP A 591 -29.45 -5.47 -0.87
CA ASP A 591 -30.27 -4.48 -1.56
C ASP A 591 -31.12 -3.71 -0.52
N LEU A 592 -31.19 -2.40 -0.68
CA LEU A 592 -32.06 -1.47 0.04
C LEU A 592 -33.04 -0.86 -0.95
N GLU A 593 -34.33 -0.93 -0.67
CA GLU A 593 -35.38 -0.34 -1.49
C GLU A 593 -36.05 0.78 -0.71
N GLY A 594 -36.06 1.98 -1.27
CA GLY A 594 -36.79 3.12 -0.74
C GLY A 594 -37.66 3.80 -1.79
N THR A 595 -38.47 4.77 -1.37
CA THR A 595 -39.39 5.48 -2.26
C THR A 595 -38.68 6.32 -3.33
N GLU A 596 -37.47 6.82 -3.03
CA GLU A 596 -36.69 7.66 -3.94
C GLU A 596 -35.63 6.89 -4.72
N GLY A 597 -35.26 5.68 -4.28
CA GLY A 597 -34.24 4.89 -4.95
C GLY A 597 -34.01 3.50 -4.37
N THR A 598 -33.39 2.64 -5.18
CA THR A 598 -32.94 1.32 -4.78
C THR A 598 -31.42 1.26 -4.86
N TYR A 599 -30.79 0.76 -3.80
CA TYR A 599 -29.34 0.74 -3.66
C TYR A 599 -28.84 -0.67 -3.37
N ARG A 600 -27.67 -1.01 -3.90
CA ARG A 600 -26.95 -2.23 -3.59
C ARG A 600 -25.68 -1.90 -2.83
N LEU A 601 -25.60 -2.44 -1.62
CA LEU A 601 -24.42 -2.38 -0.78
C LEU A 601 -23.60 -3.66 -0.96
N ILE A 602 -22.31 -3.50 -1.21
CA ILE A 602 -21.36 -4.59 -1.44
C ILE A 602 -20.27 -4.51 -0.37
N SER A 603 -19.81 -5.68 0.10
CA SER A 603 -18.87 -5.88 1.22
C SER A 603 -19.47 -5.67 2.61
N GLU A 604 -18.92 -6.40 3.58
CA GLU A 604 -19.41 -6.39 4.95
C GLU A 604 -19.28 -5.02 5.63
N TYR A 605 -18.16 -4.31 5.38
CA TYR A 605 -17.90 -3.01 5.99
C TYR A 605 -18.89 -1.96 5.52
N THR A 606 -19.15 -1.88 4.20
CA THR A 606 -20.14 -0.95 3.65
C THR A 606 -21.52 -1.22 4.22
N ILE A 607 -21.92 -2.48 4.34
CA ILE A 607 -23.21 -2.85 4.95
C ILE A 607 -23.26 -2.41 6.42
N ARG A 608 -22.26 -2.78 7.22
CA ARG A 608 -22.25 -2.48 8.66
C ARG A 608 -22.17 -0.98 8.95
N PHE A 609 -21.42 -0.24 8.15
CA PHE A 609 -21.27 1.20 8.27
C PHE A 609 -22.58 1.91 7.93
N THR A 610 -23.25 1.49 6.85
CA THR A 610 -24.52 2.10 6.40
C THR A 610 -25.68 1.79 7.34
N LEU A 611 -25.72 0.59 7.94
CA LEU A 611 -26.78 0.15 8.86
C LEU A 611 -26.42 0.36 10.35
N ARG A 612 -25.52 1.29 10.66
CA ARG A 612 -25.04 1.47 12.04
C ARG A 612 -26.19 1.78 13.01
N PRO A 613 -26.17 1.21 14.23
CA PRO A 613 -27.23 1.41 15.21
C PRO A 613 -26.98 2.68 16.03
N VAL A 614 -27.05 3.85 15.39
CA VAL A 614 -26.87 5.16 16.02
C VAL A 614 -28.16 5.98 15.87
N GLN A 615 -28.61 6.60 16.95
CA GLN A 615 -29.75 7.51 16.93
C GLN A 615 -29.35 8.86 16.34
N TYR A 616 -30.05 9.27 15.29
CA TYR A 616 -29.86 10.54 14.60
C TYR A 616 -31.09 11.45 14.67
N LEU A 617 -32.27 10.90 14.99
CA LEU A 617 -33.50 11.68 15.09
C LEU A 617 -33.50 12.50 16.39
N PRO A 618 -33.75 13.82 16.31
CA PRO A 618 -33.79 14.70 17.48
C PRO A 618 -34.85 14.25 18.50
N GLY A 619 -34.49 14.21 19.78
CA GLY A 619 -35.41 13.92 20.88
C GLY A 619 -35.81 12.45 21.03
N ARG A 620 -35.21 11.53 20.25
CA ARG A 620 -35.37 10.08 20.43
C ARG A 620 -34.31 9.51 21.38
N GLU A 621 -34.64 8.39 22.02
CA GLU A 621 -33.70 7.64 22.85
C GLU A 621 -32.58 7.00 21.99
N PRO A 622 -31.37 6.78 22.55
CA PRO A 622 -30.30 6.07 21.87
C PRO A 622 -30.71 4.67 21.39
N VAL A 623 -30.26 4.29 20.20
CA VAL A 623 -30.47 2.93 19.70
C VAL A 623 -29.71 1.95 20.59
N THR A 624 -30.38 0.88 21.02
CA THR A 624 -29.83 -0.08 21.99
C THR A 624 -29.39 -1.38 21.31
N LEU A 625 -28.12 -1.74 21.50
CA LEU A 625 -27.57 -3.06 21.21
C LEU A 625 -27.72 -3.95 22.44
N HIS A 626 -28.44 -5.07 22.32
CA HIS A 626 -28.50 -6.11 23.33
C HIS A 626 -27.45 -7.18 23.05
N THR A 627 -26.56 -7.41 24.01
CA THR A 627 -25.45 -8.37 23.90
C THR A 627 -25.82 -9.72 24.55
N PHE A 628 -25.05 -10.76 24.22
CA PHE A 628 -25.31 -12.14 24.63
C PHE A 628 -25.27 -12.34 26.15
N ASP A 629 -24.44 -11.59 26.86
CA ASP A 629 -24.34 -11.62 28.32
C ASP A 629 -25.45 -10.83 29.03
N GLY A 630 -26.42 -10.31 28.27
CA GLY A 630 -27.58 -9.57 28.77
C GLY A 630 -27.34 -8.07 28.97
N LYS A 631 -26.15 -7.54 28.65
CA LYS A 631 -25.88 -6.10 28.74
C LYS A 631 -26.41 -5.35 27.53
N THR A 632 -26.58 -4.04 27.73
CA THR A 632 -26.99 -3.09 26.70
C THR A 632 -25.91 -2.06 26.42
N ILE A 633 -25.73 -1.72 25.14
CA ILE A 633 -24.81 -0.67 24.70
C ILE A 633 -25.59 0.31 23.83
N SER A 634 -25.52 1.60 24.16
CA SER A 634 -26.21 2.67 23.41
C SER A 634 -25.37 3.17 22.24
N ASN A 635 -26.00 3.47 21.11
CA ASN A 635 -25.40 4.10 19.93
C ASN A 635 -24.07 3.45 19.51
N TYR A 636 -24.08 2.13 19.32
CA TYR A 636 -22.88 1.41 18.93
C TYR A 636 -22.40 1.92 17.55
N ALA A 637 -21.12 2.27 17.44
CA ALA A 637 -20.61 3.11 16.35
C ALA A 637 -20.75 2.49 14.94
N ILE A 638 -20.93 1.18 14.86
CA ILE A 638 -21.08 0.40 13.63
C ILE A 638 -21.91 -0.85 13.91
N LEU A 639 -22.59 -1.45 12.93
CA LEU A 639 -23.20 -2.76 13.15
C LEU A 639 -22.10 -3.77 13.57
N PRO A 640 -22.26 -4.56 14.65
CA PRO A 640 -21.13 -5.32 15.21
C PRO A 640 -20.46 -6.27 14.21
N SER A 641 -21.25 -6.93 13.35
CA SER A 641 -20.76 -7.78 12.27
C SER A 641 -21.79 -7.86 11.13
N ALA A 642 -21.38 -8.39 9.97
CA ALA A 642 -22.30 -8.73 8.89
C ALA A 642 -22.87 -10.16 9.00
N PHE A 643 -22.60 -10.89 10.09
CA PHE A 643 -23.22 -12.20 10.35
C PHE A 643 -24.58 -11.96 11.00
N ALA A 644 -25.53 -11.48 10.19
CA ALA A 644 -26.81 -10.98 10.65
C ALA A 644 -28.00 -11.47 9.80
N TRP A 645 -29.15 -11.53 10.47
CA TRP A 645 -30.48 -11.84 9.95
C TRP A 645 -31.45 -10.71 10.33
N PHE A 646 -32.41 -10.42 9.45
CA PHE A 646 -33.38 -9.33 9.62
C PHE A 646 -34.80 -9.90 9.74
N ASP A 647 -35.45 -9.68 10.89
CA ASP A 647 -36.91 -9.85 11.02
C ASP A 647 -37.57 -8.49 10.71
N ILE A 648 -38.27 -8.41 9.58
CA ILE A 648 -38.99 -7.21 9.11
C ILE A 648 -40.45 -7.30 9.54
N TYR A 649 -40.90 -6.36 10.36
CA TYR A 649 -42.28 -6.27 10.83
C TYR A 649 -43.01 -5.23 10.01
N ARG A 650 -44.12 -5.64 9.38
CA ARG A 650 -44.94 -4.79 8.53
C ARG A 650 -46.31 -4.57 9.14
N GLU A 651 -46.83 -3.36 8.98
CA GLU A 651 -48.21 -3.04 9.29
C GLU A 651 -49.16 -3.73 8.29
N ALA A 652 -50.47 -3.69 8.56
CA ALA A 652 -51.49 -4.22 7.64
C ALA A 652 -51.48 -3.55 6.25
N SER A 653 -50.96 -2.31 6.17
CA SER A 653 -50.74 -1.57 4.91
C SER A 653 -49.59 -2.14 4.06
N GLY A 654 -48.73 -2.98 4.63
CA GLY A 654 -47.49 -3.46 4.02
C GLY A 654 -46.27 -2.59 4.30
N THR A 655 -46.44 -1.40 4.89
CA THR A 655 -45.35 -0.51 5.32
C THR A 655 -44.53 -1.17 6.43
N ILE A 656 -43.21 -0.98 6.41
CA ILE A 656 -42.34 -1.47 7.48
C ILE A 656 -42.60 -0.63 8.73
N GLU A 657 -42.95 -1.28 9.84
CA GLU A 657 -43.07 -0.65 11.16
C GLU A 657 -41.67 -0.57 11.81
N LYS A 658 -40.96 -1.70 11.82
CA LYS A 658 -39.65 -1.86 12.45
C LYS A 658 -38.88 -3.05 11.88
N VAL A 659 -37.57 -3.02 12.07
CA VAL A 659 -36.66 -4.11 11.75
C VAL A 659 -35.91 -4.53 13.01
N THR A 660 -35.97 -5.83 13.33
CA THR A 660 -35.11 -6.42 14.35
C THR A 660 -33.97 -7.18 13.67
N ILE A 661 -32.76 -6.77 13.99
CA ILE A 661 -31.52 -7.38 13.49
C ILE A 661 -31.02 -8.35 14.55
N TYR A 662 -30.91 -9.63 14.21
CA TYR A 662 -30.26 -10.64 15.01
C TYR A 662 -28.91 -10.95 14.40
N GLY A 663 -27.84 -10.92 15.19
CA GLY A 663 -26.52 -11.23 14.69
C GLY A 663 -25.65 -11.94 15.70
N GLY A 664 -24.42 -12.23 15.28
CA GLY A 664 -23.39 -12.79 16.13
C GLY A 664 -22.00 -12.34 15.70
N GLY A 665 -21.06 -12.38 16.62
CA GLY A 665 -19.71 -11.90 16.40
C GLY A 665 -19.57 -10.37 16.41
N ASN A 666 -18.32 -9.93 16.41
CA ASN A 666 -17.90 -8.54 16.34
C ASN A 666 -16.60 -8.43 15.53
N GLY A 667 -16.62 -7.62 14.48
CA GLY A 667 -15.54 -7.49 13.50
C GLY A 667 -15.85 -8.17 12.15
N HIS A 668 -14.84 -8.19 11.28
CA HIS A 668 -14.96 -8.63 9.88
C HIS A 668 -15.07 -10.16 9.72
N GLY A 669 -14.62 -10.95 10.69
CA GLY A 669 -14.83 -12.40 10.71
C GLY A 669 -13.73 -13.26 10.07
N VAL A 670 -12.67 -12.65 9.51
CA VAL A 670 -11.63 -13.36 8.75
C VAL A 670 -10.39 -13.60 9.60
N GLY A 671 -9.78 -14.78 9.49
CA GLY A 671 -8.57 -15.13 10.22
C GLY A 671 -8.86 -15.47 11.68
N MET A 672 -8.02 -15.00 12.60
CA MET A 672 -8.09 -15.39 14.01
C MET A 672 -9.19 -14.64 14.77
N SER A 673 -10.09 -15.38 15.43
CA SER A 673 -10.95 -14.80 16.46
C SER A 673 -10.27 -14.76 17.82
N GLN A 674 -10.25 -13.59 18.48
CA GLN A 674 -9.65 -13.40 19.79
C GLN A 674 -10.40 -14.18 20.90
N TYR A 675 -11.74 -14.10 20.93
CA TYR A 675 -12.53 -14.89 21.88
C TYR A 675 -12.52 -16.38 21.54
N GLY A 676 -12.44 -16.74 20.26
CA GLY A 676 -12.22 -18.12 19.87
C GLY A 676 -10.86 -18.66 20.32
N ALA A 677 -9.79 -17.86 20.24
CA ALA A 677 -8.47 -18.22 20.79
C ALA A 677 -8.52 -18.45 22.31
N LEU A 678 -9.23 -17.59 23.06
CA LEU A 678 -9.51 -17.82 24.48
C LEU A 678 -10.22 -19.16 24.69
N GLY A 679 -11.32 -19.41 23.98
CA GLY A 679 -12.09 -20.65 24.13
C GLY A 679 -11.30 -21.91 23.80
N MET A 680 -10.38 -21.85 22.85
CA MET A 680 -9.45 -22.95 22.56
C MET A 680 -8.41 -23.12 23.67
N ALA A 681 -7.81 -22.04 24.17
CA ALA A 681 -6.87 -22.11 25.27
C ALA A 681 -7.50 -22.68 26.55
N GLU A 682 -8.75 -22.30 26.87
CA GLU A 682 -9.53 -22.89 27.98
C GLU A 682 -9.75 -24.41 27.83
N ARG A 683 -9.70 -24.91 26.59
CA ARG A 683 -9.81 -26.35 26.25
C ARG A 683 -8.44 -27.03 26.13
N GLY A 684 -7.36 -26.36 26.52
CA GLY A 684 -6.02 -26.93 26.61
C GLY A 684 -5.18 -26.87 25.32
N PHE A 685 -5.64 -26.15 24.29
CA PHE A 685 -4.85 -25.96 23.07
C PHE A 685 -3.70 -24.98 23.34
N THR A 686 -2.53 -25.31 22.79
CA THR A 686 -1.34 -24.44 22.78
C THR A 686 -1.50 -23.31 21.77
N PHE A 687 -0.77 -22.20 21.94
CA PHE A 687 -0.79 -21.09 20.99
C PHE A 687 -0.49 -21.52 19.54
N ALA A 688 0.42 -22.49 19.36
CA ALA A 688 0.78 -23.02 18.05
C ALA A 688 -0.38 -23.79 17.38
N GLU A 689 -1.13 -24.59 18.15
CA GLU A 689 -2.32 -25.28 17.65
C GLU A 689 -3.45 -24.31 17.32
N ILE A 690 -3.61 -23.25 18.11
CA ILE A 690 -4.58 -22.19 17.85
C ILE A 690 -4.25 -21.45 16.55
N LEU A 691 -2.99 -21.05 16.33
CA LEU A 691 -2.55 -20.43 15.08
C LEU A 691 -2.79 -21.34 13.87
N LYS A 692 -2.44 -22.64 14.00
CA LYS A 692 -2.67 -23.62 12.93
C LYS A 692 -4.16 -23.85 12.63
N HIS A 693 -5.04 -23.69 13.62
CA HIS A 693 -6.49 -23.76 13.43
C HIS A 693 -7.02 -22.58 12.59
N TYR A 694 -6.56 -21.36 12.85
CA TYR A 694 -7.01 -20.17 12.12
C TYR A 694 -6.28 -19.93 10.80
N TYR A 695 -5.03 -20.39 10.68
CA TYR A 695 -4.20 -20.25 9.47
C TYR A 695 -3.76 -21.64 8.98
N PRO A 696 -4.68 -22.45 8.43
CA PRO A 696 -4.41 -23.83 8.06
C PRO A 696 -3.31 -23.94 7.00
N GLY A 697 -2.44 -24.94 7.17
CA GLY A 697 -1.31 -25.18 6.27
C GLY A 697 -0.11 -24.26 6.51
N SER A 698 -0.21 -23.29 7.43
CA SER A 698 0.95 -22.51 7.85
C SER A 698 1.85 -23.28 8.83
N GLU A 699 3.11 -22.91 8.84
CA GLU A 699 4.12 -23.38 9.78
C GLU A 699 4.66 -22.18 10.58
N LEU A 700 4.97 -22.40 11.86
CA LEU A 700 5.66 -21.37 12.64
C LEU A 700 7.15 -21.43 12.34
N ILE A 701 7.68 -20.31 11.86
CA ILE A 701 9.13 -20.14 11.65
C ILE A 701 9.65 -19.03 12.56
N LYS A 702 10.95 -19.08 12.84
CA LYS A 702 11.65 -18.02 13.56
C LYS A 702 12.35 -17.11 12.55
N LEU A 703 11.94 -15.85 12.48
CA LEU A 703 12.42 -14.86 11.52
C LEU A 703 13.82 -14.32 11.87
N TYR A 704 14.14 -14.23 13.17
CA TYR A 704 15.41 -13.77 13.73
C TYR A 704 15.72 -14.48 15.05
#